data_AF-A0A813YL53-F1
#
_entry.id   AF-A0A813YL53-F1
#
_cell.length_a   1.000
_cell.length_b   1.000
_cell.length_c   1.000
_cell.angle_alpha   90.00
_cell.angle_beta   90.00
_cell.angle_gamma   90.00
#
_symmetry.space_group_name_H-M   'P 1'
#
loop_
_entity.id
_entity.type
_entity.pdbx_description
1 polymer ?
#
loop_
_entity_poly.entity_id
_entity_poly.type
_entity_poly.pdbx_seq_one_letter_code
_entity_poly.pdbx_strand_id
1 'polypeptide(L)'
;MALYQKTVHRLEQFESLLKCDIIDMKKLKILAFNGCPAENGIRSLTWKILLNYLVLDRTKWSSHLSKQRELYRGYIRETIIKPGLAPTTESDVLDHPLNSAPDSSWAVYFKENEVLLQIDKDVRRLCPDLSFFQRETDYACAEILNQEAGFESLRKRIVSTALKVESQSRSRLTGRLEFEYQNKASQSSTTFDDNEYQLLPDGHEAHWEVVERILFVFSKLNSGQSYVQGMNEIIGPIYYTFATDPNPEWREHAEADAFYCFTNLMIHIRDNFMKIYDHSEFGILVRMQRLLMLLKRTESDIYYLFEKQKIKPEFYAFRWLTLLLSQEFRLPDVLRIWDSLFADQERNFEFLLYICCAMIVLQKNRLLSGSESQNIKLLQNYPQDIDIHHILEKAGRQIIAKRNYQQGELIFEEQPLVLAQFEWNKLYKYSACEYCLYPLESCEQNVRRLCQDSSIVIPYPECDPNQTISQRVVRCPKCNEMYCSVGCYHQAMNSYHSTLCQSDETDSKVHLIRQIIDLWRSAHPPPETTSISLVLKLMAMLKQSNNRLSLLQELQKFSQGVQSENQRFYHKLLRKEFQSQVEQLRQALGNFNEQYIQIEEFRWFLTPDGFRQLLALLGRNQQGVGTSSLAVWVKNCENLSTAEQAVAGAAAAAASSDISQLIDAIYTKIDDISGEFIDCEGSGLFKLQSCLNHSCDANAEIQYRHNNSTLSVVATRSISSNECNRCVSEASELDETSEEDDDDDDEMDEN
;
A
#
# COMPACT_ATOMS: atom_id res chain seq x y z
N MET A 1 8.10 16.24 19.43
CA MET A 1 7.80 17.51 18.75
C MET A 1 7.58 17.35 17.23
N ALA A 2 8.43 16.64 16.49
CA ALA A 2 8.26 16.48 15.02
C ALA A 2 6.99 15.73 14.57
N LEU A 3 6.61 14.64 15.26
CA LEU A 3 5.33 13.93 15.02
C LEU A 3 4.12 14.84 15.27
N TYR A 4 4.17 15.65 16.33
CA TYR A 4 3.12 16.62 16.66
C TYR A 4 2.99 17.70 15.58
N GLN A 5 4.10 18.28 15.11
CA GLN A 5 4.10 19.26 14.01
C GLN A 5 3.57 18.66 12.70
N LYS A 6 3.85 17.39 12.41
CA LYS A 6 3.34 16.67 11.23
C LYS A 6 1.82 16.47 11.30
N THR A 7 1.28 16.13 12.48
CA THR A 7 -0.17 16.00 12.70
C THR A 7 -0.88 17.35 12.57
N VAL A 8 -0.34 18.41 13.17
CA VAL A 8 -0.89 19.77 13.09
C VAL A 8 -0.94 20.27 11.64
N HIS A 9 0.14 20.10 10.87
CA HIS A 9 0.17 20.51 9.47
C HIS A 9 -0.87 19.78 8.62
N ARG A 10 -1.09 18.48 8.88
CA ARG A 10 -2.09 17.69 8.16
C ARG A 10 -3.52 18.14 8.50
N LEU A 11 -3.79 18.46 9.77
CA LEU A 11 -5.07 19.02 10.19
C LEU A 11 -5.36 20.34 9.44
N GLU A 12 -4.39 21.24 9.38
CA GLU A 12 -4.50 22.51 8.63
C GLU A 12 -4.79 22.29 7.14
N GLN A 13 -4.18 21.28 6.52
CA GLN A 13 -4.44 20.93 5.12
C GLN A 13 -5.90 20.50 4.90
N PHE A 14 -6.44 19.62 5.74
CA PHE A 14 -7.84 19.22 5.67
C PHE A 14 -8.78 20.39 5.92
N GLU A 15 -8.53 21.18 6.97
CA GLU A 15 -9.38 22.32 7.30
C GLU A 15 -9.39 23.37 6.20
N SER A 16 -8.22 23.69 5.63
CA SER A 16 -8.14 24.66 4.53
C SER A 16 -8.93 24.19 3.31
N LEU A 17 -8.88 22.90 3.00
CA LEU A 17 -9.59 22.31 1.86
C LEU A 17 -11.10 22.23 2.10
N LEU A 18 -11.53 21.80 3.29
CA LEU A 18 -12.94 21.62 3.65
C LEU A 18 -13.66 22.96 3.92
N LYS A 19 -12.91 24.05 4.16
CA LYS A 19 -13.44 25.41 4.31
C LYS A 19 -13.66 26.13 2.97
N CYS A 20 -13.14 25.64 1.85
CA CYS A 20 -13.38 26.22 0.52
C CYS A 20 -14.86 26.09 0.09
N ASP A 21 -15.43 27.12 -0.54
CA ASP A 21 -16.81 27.09 -1.05
C ASP A 21 -17.06 25.94 -2.03
N ILE A 22 -16.07 25.65 -2.87
CA ILE A 22 -16.04 24.49 -3.76
C ILE A 22 -14.87 23.60 -3.35
N ILE A 23 -15.18 22.37 -2.93
CA ILE A 23 -14.20 21.41 -2.46
C ILE A 23 -13.58 20.66 -3.65
N ASP A 24 -12.25 20.65 -3.73
CA ASP A 24 -11.51 19.89 -4.74
C ASP A 24 -11.47 18.39 -4.35
N MET A 25 -12.32 17.59 -4.99
CA MET A 25 -12.41 16.15 -4.79
C MET A 25 -11.08 15.42 -5.02
N LYS A 26 -10.25 15.85 -5.98
CA LYS A 26 -8.97 15.17 -6.26
C LYS A 26 -7.99 15.38 -5.12
N LYS A 27 -7.88 16.61 -4.61
CA LYS A 27 -7.04 16.91 -3.44
C LYS A 27 -7.56 16.21 -2.19
N LEU A 28 -8.88 16.18 -2.00
CA LEU A 28 -9.50 15.52 -0.85
C LEU A 28 -9.18 14.03 -0.84
N LYS A 29 -9.34 13.35 -1.98
CA LYS A 29 -8.96 11.94 -2.14
C LYS A 29 -7.48 11.70 -1.81
N ILE A 30 -6.56 12.52 -2.35
CA ILE A 30 -5.12 12.36 -2.07
C ILE A 30 -4.81 12.49 -0.57
N LEU A 31 -5.44 13.45 0.11
CA LEU A 31 -5.25 13.64 1.56
C LEU A 31 -5.87 12.51 2.38
N ALA A 32 -7.12 12.12 2.06
CA ALA A 32 -7.87 11.09 2.76
C ALA A 32 -7.29 9.68 2.54
N PHE A 33 -6.67 9.42 1.39
CA PHE A 33 -6.08 8.10 1.07
C PHE A 33 -5.04 7.66 2.10
N ASN A 34 -4.33 8.60 2.70
CA ASN A 34 -3.34 8.30 3.73
C ASN A 34 -3.91 8.32 5.16
N GLY A 35 -5.24 8.33 5.32
CA GLY A 35 -5.95 8.45 6.60
C GLY A 35 -6.54 9.85 6.86
N CYS A 36 -7.73 9.88 7.44
CA CYS A 36 -8.36 11.10 7.92
C CYS A 36 -7.98 11.35 9.39
N PRO A 37 -7.74 12.61 9.81
CA PRO A 37 -7.63 12.94 11.23
C PRO A 37 -8.92 12.60 11.99
N ALA A 38 -8.78 12.19 13.25
CA ALA A 38 -9.91 11.87 14.12
C ALA A 38 -10.51 13.13 14.79
N GLU A 39 -9.73 14.20 14.84
CA GLU A 39 -10.07 15.47 15.46
C GLU A 39 -11.07 16.28 14.62
N ASN A 40 -11.80 17.19 15.28
CA ASN A 40 -12.67 18.19 14.66
C ASN A 40 -13.76 17.64 13.71
N GLY A 41 -14.11 16.36 13.80
CA GLY A 41 -15.13 15.76 12.93
C GLY A 41 -14.70 15.65 11.46
N ILE A 42 -13.39 15.77 11.17
CA ILE A 42 -12.87 15.78 9.79
C ILE A 42 -13.20 14.48 9.06
N ARG A 43 -13.07 13.32 9.72
CA ARG A 43 -13.44 12.02 9.13
C ARG A 43 -14.92 11.97 8.76
N SER A 44 -15.81 12.34 9.69
CA SER A 44 -17.26 12.40 9.48
C SER A 44 -17.61 13.24 8.24
N LEU A 45 -17.07 14.46 8.15
CA LEU A 45 -17.33 15.34 7.01
C LEU A 45 -16.73 14.79 5.70
N THR A 46 -15.52 14.26 5.76
CA THR A 46 -14.82 13.70 4.59
C THR A 46 -15.57 12.49 4.02
N TRP A 47 -16.03 11.59 4.88
CA TRP A 47 -16.81 10.40 4.45
C TRP A 47 -18.13 10.80 3.79
N LYS A 48 -18.86 11.78 4.35
CA LYS A 48 -20.08 12.31 3.74
C LYS A 48 -19.84 12.83 2.31
N ILE A 49 -18.68 13.43 2.04
CA ILE A 49 -18.30 13.89 0.69
C ILE A 49 -17.88 12.71 -0.20
N LEU A 50 -16.99 11.83 0.28
CA LEU A 50 -16.44 10.72 -0.51
C LEU A 50 -17.52 9.71 -0.94
N LEU A 51 -18.51 9.48 -0.06
CA LEU A 51 -19.69 8.64 -0.30
C LEU A 51 -20.82 9.37 -1.08
N ASN A 52 -20.54 10.55 -1.65
CA ASN A 52 -21.47 11.37 -2.44
C ASN A 52 -22.77 11.75 -1.73
N TYR A 53 -22.78 11.82 -0.40
CA TYR A 53 -23.92 12.39 0.30
C TYR A 53 -23.88 13.93 0.21
N LEU A 54 -22.74 14.53 0.56
CA LEU A 54 -22.52 15.96 0.39
C LEU A 54 -21.97 16.30 -0.99
N VAL A 55 -22.62 17.27 -1.65
CA VAL A 55 -22.14 17.85 -2.91
C VAL A 55 -20.86 18.68 -2.69
N LEU A 56 -20.03 18.87 -3.73
CA LEU A 56 -18.78 19.62 -3.61
C LEU A 56 -18.95 21.11 -3.32
N ASP A 57 -20.11 21.66 -3.65
CA ASP A 57 -20.47 23.06 -3.45
C ASP A 57 -21.14 23.24 -2.08
N ARG A 58 -20.40 23.85 -1.14
CA ARG A 58 -20.81 24.03 0.25
C ARG A 58 -21.99 24.97 0.41
N THR A 59 -22.20 25.90 -0.52
CA THR A 59 -23.30 26.86 -0.46
C THR A 59 -24.67 26.18 -0.51
N LYS A 60 -24.72 24.94 -1.03
CA LYS A 60 -25.93 24.12 -1.15
C LYS A 60 -26.15 23.16 0.01
N TRP A 61 -25.22 23.06 0.96
CA TRP A 61 -25.29 22.04 2.02
C TRP A 61 -26.49 22.20 2.93
N SER A 62 -26.78 23.43 3.38
CA SER A 62 -27.89 23.69 4.31
C SER A 62 -29.24 23.27 3.73
N SER A 63 -29.53 23.68 2.49
CA SER A 63 -30.77 23.31 1.80
C SER A 63 -30.84 21.83 1.44
N HIS A 64 -29.72 21.24 1.02
CA HIS A 64 -29.63 19.81 0.74
C HIS A 64 -29.87 18.95 1.98
N LEU A 65 -29.15 19.21 3.07
CA LEU A 65 -29.26 18.46 4.32
C LEU A 65 -30.66 18.56 4.92
N SER A 66 -31.24 19.77 4.94
CA SER A 66 -32.62 19.95 5.43
C SER A 66 -33.62 19.11 4.64
N LYS A 67 -33.51 19.10 3.30
CA LYS A 67 -34.37 18.29 2.44
C LYS A 67 -34.19 16.79 2.66
N GLN A 68 -32.95 16.30 2.70
CA GLN A 68 -32.68 14.86 2.88
C GLN A 68 -33.11 14.37 4.27
N ARG A 69 -32.82 15.14 5.32
CA ARG A 69 -33.21 14.77 6.69
C ARG A 69 -34.72 14.73 6.87
N GLU A 70 -35.46 15.67 6.26
CA GLU A 70 -36.93 15.61 6.31
C GLU A 70 -37.51 14.46 5.47
N LEU A 71 -36.89 14.17 4.33
CA LEU A 71 -37.28 13.02 3.50
C LEU A 71 -37.09 11.70 4.27
N TYR A 72 -35.97 11.54 4.97
CA TYR A 72 -35.71 10.38 5.81
C TYR A 72 -36.74 10.26 6.95
N ARG A 73 -37.10 11.36 7.62
CA ARG A 73 -38.20 11.35 8.61
C ARG A 73 -39.53 10.92 7.99
N GLY A 74 -39.80 11.32 6.75
CA GLY A 74 -40.94 10.82 5.97
C GLY A 74 -40.93 9.29 5.83
N TYR A 75 -39.78 8.70 5.47
CA TYR A 75 -39.63 7.24 5.39
C TYR A 75 -39.88 6.55 6.73
N ILE A 76 -39.39 7.10 7.84
CA ILE A 76 -39.67 6.56 9.18
C ILE A 76 -41.18 6.54 9.43
N ARG A 77 -41.86 7.66 9.17
CA ARG A 77 -43.31 7.79 9.35
C ARG A 77 -44.08 6.79 8.50
N GLU A 78 -43.64 6.49 7.28
CA GLU A 78 -44.35 5.56 6.40
C GLU A 78 -44.04 4.08 6.70
N THR A 79 -42.83 3.76 7.14
CA THR A 79 -42.37 2.37 7.25
C THR A 79 -42.65 1.70 8.61
N ILE A 80 -42.78 2.49 9.68
CA ILE A 80 -42.87 1.99 11.07
C ILE A 80 -44.33 1.97 11.60
N ILE A 81 -45.33 2.29 10.76
CA ILE A 81 -46.74 2.26 11.16
C ILE A 81 -47.25 0.81 11.30
N LYS A 82 -48.04 0.57 12.35
CA LYS A 82 -48.81 -0.65 12.53
C LYS A 82 -50.10 -0.64 11.68
N PRO A 83 -50.41 -1.71 10.93
CA PRO A 83 -51.68 -1.84 10.23
C PRO A 83 -52.88 -1.68 11.17
N GLY A 84 -53.90 -0.93 10.75
CA GLY A 84 -55.13 -0.71 11.51
C GLY A 84 -55.14 0.50 12.48
N LEU A 85 -54.05 1.26 12.59
CA LEU A 85 -53.99 2.54 13.33
C LEU A 85 -54.06 3.79 12.44
N ALA A 86 -54.00 3.63 11.11
CA ALA A 86 -54.14 4.72 10.16
C ALA A 86 -55.61 5.20 10.05
N PRO A 87 -55.88 6.47 9.68
CA PRO A 87 -57.24 6.96 9.47
C PRO A 87 -57.90 6.19 8.31
N THR A 88 -58.91 5.40 8.63
CA THR A 88 -59.55 4.42 7.73
C THR A 88 -60.19 5.05 6.48
N THR A 89 -59.87 4.52 5.30
CA THR A 89 -60.79 4.53 4.15
C THR A 89 -61.67 3.26 4.20
N GLU A 90 -62.81 3.25 3.50
CA GLU A 90 -63.78 2.11 3.52
C GLU A 90 -63.17 0.75 3.13
N SER A 91 -62.01 0.72 2.47
CA SER A 91 -61.26 -0.50 2.12
C SER A 91 -60.48 -1.12 3.30
N ASP A 92 -60.10 -0.34 4.31
CA ASP A 92 -59.28 -0.80 5.44
C ASP A 92 -60.07 -1.64 6.46
N VAL A 93 -61.41 -1.56 6.42
CA VAL A 93 -62.30 -2.24 7.37
C VAL A 93 -62.33 -3.77 7.17
N LEU A 94 -61.90 -4.25 6.00
CA LEU A 94 -61.90 -5.66 5.62
C LEU A 94 -60.55 -6.37 5.79
N ASP A 95 -59.47 -5.64 6.03
CA ASP A 95 -58.13 -6.23 6.16
C ASP A 95 -57.77 -6.48 7.64
N HIS A 96 -57.58 -7.76 7.98
CA HIS A 96 -57.39 -8.20 9.36
C HIS A 96 -56.14 -9.08 9.52
N PRO A 97 -55.57 -9.24 10.73
CA PRO A 97 -54.35 -10.02 10.97
C PRO A 97 -54.37 -11.47 10.44
N LEU A 98 -55.54 -12.08 10.30
CA LEU A 98 -55.68 -13.46 9.78
C LEU A 98 -55.88 -13.51 8.26
N ASN A 99 -55.75 -12.38 7.55
CA ASN A 99 -56.03 -12.30 6.13
C ASN A 99 -54.80 -12.81 5.38
N SER A 100 -54.94 -13.94 4.69
CA SER A 100 -53.86 -14.57 3.94
C SER A 100 -53.77 -14.08 2.48
N ALA A 101 -54.56 -13.08 2.10
CA ALA A 101 -54.51 -12.52 0.77
C ALA A 101 -53.14 -11.84 0.51
N PRO A 102 -52.52 -11.99 -0.67
CA PRO A 102 -51.19 -11.43 -0.95
C PRO A 102 -51.11 -9.90 -0.88
N ASP A 103 -52.25 -9.22 -1.02
CA ASP A 103 -52.45 -7.77 -0.96
C ASP A 103 -52.82 -7.27 0.45
N SER A 104 -52.93 -8.17 1.44
CA SER A 104 -53.17 -7.81 2.84
C SER A 104 -51.98 -7.04 3.43
N SER A 105 -52.26 -5.88 4.01
CA SER A 105 -51.30 -5.09 4.79
C SER A 105 -50.78 -5.86 6.00
N TRP A 106 -51.60 -6.75 6.57
CA TRP A 106 -51.19 -7.65 7.66
C TRP A 106 -50.26 -8.78 7.18
N ALA A 107 -50.53 -9.39 6.03
CA ALA A 107 -49.63 -10.40 5.46
C ALA A 107 -48.25 -9.81 5.15
N VAL A 108 -48.21 -8.60 4.59
CA VAL A 108 -46.98 -7.84 4.36
C VAL A 108 -46.29 -7.50 5.69
N TYR A 109 -47.04 -7.02 6.69
CA TYR A 109 -46.52 -6.71 8.02
C TYR A 109 -45.84 -7.90 8.71
N PHE A 110 -46.43 -9.10 8.65
CA PHE A 110 -45.82 -10.29 9.24
C PHE A 110 -44.56 -10.74 8.51
N LYS A 111 -44.55 -10.67 7.17
CA LYS A 111 -43.34 -10.95 6.39
C LYS A 111 -42.21 -9.99 6.72
N GLU A 112 -42.52 -8.72 6.96
CA GLU A 112 -41.54 -7.73 7.40
C GLU A 112 -41.02 -7.99 8.82
N ASN A 113 -41.82 -8.60 9.70
CA ASN A 113 -41.36 -8.97 11.03
C ASN A 113 -40.27 -10.05 10.98
N GLU A 114 -40.30 -10.93 9.98
CA GLU A 114 -39.22 -11.92 9.78
C GLU A 114 -37.89 -11.24 9.46
N VAL A 115 -37.93 -10.23 8.58
CA VAL A 115 -36.75 -9.42 8.24
C VAL A 115 -36.28 -8.61 9.44
N LEU A 116 -37.20 -7.97 10.16
CA LEU A 116 -36.89 -7.21 11.37
C LEU A 116 -36.24 -8.08 12.44
N LEU A 117 -36.73 -9.31 12.66
CA LEU A 117 -36.15 -10.26 13.61
C LEU A 117 -34.72 -10.67 13.21
N GLN A 118 -34.43 -10.75 11.91
CA GLN A 118 -33.07 -11.00 11.44
C GLN A 118 -32.15 -9.81 11.72
N ILE A 119 -32.62 -8.59 11.44
CA ILE A 119 -31.89 -7.35 11.72
C ILE A 119 -31.60 -7.25 13.23
N ASP A 120 -32.60 -7.41 14.10
CA ASP A 120 -32.47 -7.33 15.57
C ASP A 120 -31.34 -8.23 16.09
N LYS A 121 -31.34 -9.50 15.65
CA LYS A 121 -30.29 -10.47 16.03
C LYS A 121 -28.89 -10.02 15.62
N ASP A 122 -28.77 -9.39 14.46
CA ASP A 122 -27.50 -8.97 13.88
C ASP A 122 -26.96 -7.67 14.49
N VAL A 123 -27.84 -6.70 14.79
CA VAL A 123 -27.41 -5.43 15.38
C VAL A 123 -27.09 -5.55 16.87
N ARG A 124 -27.71 -6.47 17.60
CA ARG A 124 -27.39 -6.72 19.03
C ARG A 124 -25.95 -7.20 19.25
N ARG A 125 -25.42 -7.92 18.27
CA ARG A 125 -24.05 -8.47 18.26
C ARG A 125 -23.04 -7.61 17.49
N LEU A 126 -23.43 -6.41 17.06
CA LEU A 126 -22.57 -5.51 16.30
C LEU A 126 -21.43 -4.96 17.17
N CYS A 127 -20.19 -5.14 16.71
CA CYS A 127 -18.97 -4.69 17.38
C CYS A 127 -18.97 -4.97 18.91
N PRO A 128 -19.00 -6.25 19.34
CA PRO A 128 -19.23 -6.62 20.74
C PRO A 128 -18.14 -6.11 21.70
N ASP A 129 -16.92 -5.86 21.19
CA ASP A 129 -15.82 -5.29 21.96
C ASP A 129 -16.01 -3.79 22.29
N LEU A 130 -17.02 -3.14 21.71
CA LEU A 130 -17.29 -1.71 21.86
C LEU A 130 -18.67 -1.49 22.48
N SER A 131 -18.68 -1.06 23.75
CA SER A 131 -19.91 -0.73 24.50
C SER A 131 -20.77 0.38 23.88
N PHE A 132 -20.26 1.12 22.89
CA PHE A 132 -20.96 2.22 22.23
C PHE A 132 -22.36 1.81 21.75
N PHE A 133 -22.50 0.66 21.08
CA PHE A 133 -23.77 0.28 20.46
C PHE A 133 -24.85 -0.06 21.50
N GLN A 134 -24.46 -0.55 22.67
CA GLN A 134 -25.35 -0.93 23.78
C GLN A 134 -25.72 0.26 24.66
N ARG A 135 -25.02 1.39 24.53
CA ARG A 135 -25.31 2.62 25.28
C ARG A 135 -26.50 3.36 24.69
N GLU A 136 -27.13 4.16 25.55
CA GLU A 136 -28.18 5.11 25.17
C GLU A 136 -27.63 6.18 24.22
N THR A 137 -28.41 6.52 23.19
CA THR A 137 -28.12 7.65 22.29
C THR A 137 -28.59 8.97 22.91
N ASP A 138 -27.80 10.03 22.75
CA ASP A 138 -28.19 11.39 23.13
C ASP A 138 -29.39 11.92 22.32
N TYR A 139 -29.69 11.30 21.17
CA TYR A 139 -30.68 11.76 20.20
C TYR A 139 -31.63 10.61 19.82
N ALA A 140 -32.48 10.22 20.77
CA ALA A 140 -33.48 9.20 20.55
C ALA A 140 -34.60 9.69 19.60
N CYS A 141 -35.15 8.80 18.76
CA CYS A 141 -36.20 9.17 17.81
C CYS A 141 -37.54 9.48 18.50
N ALA A 142 -37.83 10.77 18.67
CA ALA A 142 -39.04 11.24 19.34
C ALA A 142 -40.34 10.81 18.64
N GLU A 143 -40.34 10.69 17.30
CA GLU A 143 -41.51 10.25 16.55
C GLU A 143 -41.96 8.82 16.89
N ILE A 144 -41.02 7.95 17.29
CA ILE A 144 -41.30 6.53 17.58
C ILE A 144 -41.53 6.30 19.07
N LEU A 145 -40.84 7.05 19.93
CA LEU A 145 -40.91 6.86 21.38
C LEU A 145 -42.13 7.52 22.03
N ASN A 146 -42.76 8.50 21.35
CA ASN A 146 -44.01 9.10 21.81
C ASN A 146 -45.22 8.20 21.54
N GLN A 147 -45.74 7.56 22.60
CA GLN A 147 -46.84 6.59 22.54
C GLN A 147 -48.17 7.16 21.99
N GLU A 148 -48.33 8.49 21.96
CA GLU A 148 -49.54 9.17 21.49
C GLU A 148 -49.67 9.22 19.94
N ALA A 149 -48.59 8.91 19.21
CA ALA A 149 -48.51 9.11 17.75
C ALA A 149 -48.90 7.89 16.90
N GLY A 150 -49.34 6.78 17.50
CA GLY A 150 -49.74 5.56 16.76
C GLY A 150 -48.57 4.71 16.23
N PHE A 151 -47.33 5.05 16.58
CA PHE A 151 -46.14 4.26 16.26
C PHE A 151 -45.89 3.19 17.34
N GLU A 152 -45.64 1.95 16.91
CA GLU A 152 -45.12 0.89 17.77
C GLU A 152 -43.61 0.82 17.57
N SER A 153 -42.82 1.07 18.62
CA SER A 153 -41.36 0.90 18.54
C SER A 153 -41.00 -0.46 17.97
N LEU A 154 -39.96 -0.54 17.13
CA LEU A 154 -39.50 -1.80 16.53
C LEU A 154 -39.23 -2.88 17.60
N ARG A 155 -38.67 -2.48 18.73
CA ARG A 155 -38.54 -3.31 19.95
C ARG A 155 -39.86 -3.98 20.37
N LYS A 156 -40.95 -3.20 20.53
CA LYS A 156 -42.28 -3.72 20.91
C LYS A 156 -42.86 -4.63 19.82
N ARG A 157 -42.64 -4.30 18.54
CA ARG A 157 -43.03 -5.11 17.38
C ARG A 157 -42.35 -6.49 17.37
N ILE A 158 -41.11 -6.59 17.80
CA ILE A 158 -40.38 -7.86 17.94
C ILE A 158 -40.93 -8.68 19.10
N VAL A 159 -41.09 -8.07 20.28
CA VAL A 159 -41.63 -8.74 21.47
C VAL A 159 -43.04 -9.29 21.23
N SER A 160 -43.90 -8.53 20.55
CA SER A 160 -45.28 -8.94 20.25
C SER A 160 -45.36 -10.05 19.18
N THR A 161 -44.34 -10.20 18.33
CA THR A 161 -44.25 -11.30 17.35
C THR A 161 -43.90 -12.64 18.02
N ALA A 162 -43.27 -12.62 19.20
CA ALA A 162 -42.87 -13.82 19.95
C ALA A 162 -43.96 -14.43 20.86
N LEU A 163 -45.26 -14.25 20.51
CA LEU A 163 -46.37 -14.74 21.34
C LEU A 163 -46.35 -16.28 21.50
N LYS A 164 -46.37 -16.72 22.77
CA LYS A 164 -46.41 -18.12 23.20
C LYS A 164 -47.79 -18.71 22.93
N VAL A 165 -47.87 -19.82 22.18
CA VAL A 165 -49.11 -20.55 21.93
C VAL A 165 -49.44 -21.44 23.14
N GLU A 166 -50.58 -21.19 23.80
CA GLU A 166 -51.16 -22.07 24.82
C GLU A 166 -52.15 -23.05 24.15
N SER A 167 -51.90 -24.36 24.22
CA SER A 167 -52.84 -25.38 23.75
C SER A 167 -53.57 -26.00 24.93
N GLN A 168 -54.91 -25.97 24.91
CA GLN A 168 -55.75 -26.64 25.90
C GLN A 168 -55.93 -28.11 25.54
N SER A 169 -55.54 -29.02 26.44
CA SER A 169 -55.83 -30.46 26.31
C SER A 169 -56.67 -30.95 27.50
N ARG A 170 -57.58 -31.90 27.25
CA ARG A 170 -58.42 -32.53 28.28
C ARG A 170 -57.89 -33.93 28.58
N SER A 171 -57.54 -34.17 29.84
CA SER A 171 -57.10 -35.49 30.30
C SER A 171 -58.24 -36.51 30.18
N ARG A 172 -58.03 -37.57 29.40
CA ARG A 172 -59.07 -38.60 29.10
C ARG A 172 -59.44 -39.47 30.30
N LEU A 173 -58.67 -39.46 31.39
CA LEU A 173 -58.89 -40.32 32.56
C LEU A 173 -59.57 -39.61 33.75
N THR A 174 -59.43 -38.28 33.87
CA THR A 174 -59.92 -37.54 35.06
C THR A 174 -60.85 -36.37 34.71
N GLY A 175 -61.01 -36.03 33.43
CA GLY A 175 -61.85 -34.91 32.99
C GLY A 175 -61.33 -33.52 33.43
N ARG A 176 -60.15 -33.47 34.06
CA ARG A 176 -59.50 -32.23 34.49
C ARG A 176 -58.87 -31.54 33.28
N LEU A 177 -59.03 -30.22 33.21
CA LEU A 177 -58.32 -29.38 32.24
C LEU A 177 -56.84 -29.39 32.62
N GLU A 178 -56.00 -29.89 31.72
CA GLU A 178 -54.54 -29.85 31.86
C GLU A 178 -54.01 -28.81 30.88
N PHE A 179 -53.16 -27.92 31.38
CA PHE A 179 -52.52 -26.90 30.57
C PHE A 179 -51.17 -27.44 30.12
N GLU A 180 -51.02 -27.73 28.82
CA GLU A 180 -49.74 -28.11 28.22
C GLU A 180 -49.22 -26.96 27.35
N TYR A 181 -48.04 -26.45 27.73
CA TYR A 181 -47.29 -25.47 26.96
C TYR A 181 -46.62 -26.16 25.78
N GLN A 182 -47.12 -25.93 24.56
CA GLN A 182 -46.46 -26.40 23.34
C GLN A 182 -45.66 -25.26 22.68
N ASN A 183 -44.34 -25.28 22.86
CA ASN A 183 -43.41 -24.49 22.08
C ASN A 183 -43.41 -24.98 20.62
N LYS A 184 -44.15 -24.29 19.73
CA LYS A 184 -44.00 -24.45 18.27
C LYS A 184 -42.68 -23.90 17.70
N ALA A 185 -41.77 -23.45 18.56
CA ALA A 185 -40.35 -23.28 18.23
C ALA A 185 -39.54 -24.38 18.92
N SER A 186 -39.58 -25.59 18.37
CA SER A 186 -38.68 -26.67 18.81
C SER A 186 -37.62 -26.91 17.74
N GLN A 187 -36.60 -26.03 17.74
CA GLN A 187 -35.18 -26.32 17.45
C GLN A 187 -34.37 -25.01 17.42
N SER A 188 -34.46 -24.19 18.46
CA SER A 188 -33.28 -23.48 18.96
C SER A 188 -33.51 -23.22 20.43
N SER A 189 -32.62 -23.77 21.25
CA SER A 189 -32.47 -23.40 22.65
C SER A 189 -32.11 -21.92 22.73
N THR A 190 -33.12 -21.06 22.81
CA THR A 190 -32.99 -19.70 23.30
C THR A 190 -33.99 -19.52 24.41
N THR A 191 -33.66 -20.07 25.58
CA THR A 191 -33.84 -19.27 26.79
C THR A 191 -33.18 -17.93 26.47
N PHE A 192 -33.98 -16.86 26.36
CA PHE A 192 -33.43 -15.52 26.49
C PHE A 192 -32.65 -15.55 27.81
N ASP A 193 -31.32 -15.60 27.70
CA ASP A 193 -30.46 -15.41 28.85
C ASP A 193 -30.60 -13.93 29.19
N ASP A 194 -31.58 -13.61 30.05
CA ASP A 194 -31.98 -12.26 30.48
C ASP A 194 -30.79 -11.45 31.08
N ASN A 195 -29.60 -12.04 31.18
CA ASN A 195 -28.41 -11.44 31.77
C ASN A 195 -27.42 -10.81 30.78
N GLU A 196 -27.54 -10.97 29.45
CA GLU A 196 -26.46 -10.53 28.55
C GLU A 196 -26.68 -9.13 27.91
N TYR A 197 -27.92 -8.64 27.78
CA TYR A 197 -28.20 -7.29 27.25
C TYR A 197 -29.38 -6.63 27.96
N GLN A 198 -29.07 -5.70 28.87
CA GLN A 198 -30.09 -4.97 29.64
C GLN A 198 -30.88 -4.03 28.72
N LEU A 199 -32.20 -4.25 28.64
CA LEU A 199 -33.09 -3.34 27.91
C LEU A 199 -33.15 -1.98 28.60
N LEU A 200 -33.00 -0.89 27.83
CA LEU A 200 -33.18 0.47 28.35
C LEU A 200 -34.65 0.73 28.71
N PRO A 201 -34.95 1.59 29.70
CA PRO A 201 -36.33 1.94 30.06
C PRO A 201 -37.14 2.54 28.89
N ASP A 202 -38.46 2.50 28.98
CA ASP A 202 -39.35 3.15 28.00
C ASP A 202 -39.02 4.65 27.89
N GLY A 203 -38.89 5.15 26.66
CA GLY A 203 -38.47 6.53 26.36
C GLY A 203 -36.97 6.70 26.09
N HIS A 204 -36.17 5.65 26.27
CA HIS A 204 -34.74 5.62 25.95
C HIS A 204 -34.46 4.67 24.79
N GLU A 205 -33.48 5.02 23.97
CA GLU A 205 -33.09 4.29 22.77
C GLU A 205 -31.59 4.01 22.79
N ALA A 206 -31.20 2.78 22.46
CA ALA A 206 -29.81 2.39 22.33
C ALA A 206 -29.29 2.67 20.92
N HIS A 207 -27.98 2.85 20.77
CA HIS A 207 -27.37 3.04 19.47
C HIS A 207 -27.62 1.87 18.49
N TRP A 208 -27.72 0.62 18.98
CA TRP A 208 -28.06 -0.54 18.13
C TRP A 208 -29.50 -0.47 17.59
N GLU A 209 -30.45 0.14 18.31
CA GLU A 209 -31.84 0.35 17.85
C GLU A 209 -31.92 1.40 16.74
N VAL A 210 -31.06 2.41 16.80
CA VAL A 210 -30.91 3.38 15.70
C VAL A 210 -30.43 2.67 14.44
N VAL A 211 -29.43 1.78 14.58
CA VAL A 211 -28.93 0.97 13.44
C VAL A 211 -30.00 0.00 12.92
N GLU A 212 -30.78 -0.63 13.81
CA GLU A 212 -31.93 -1.47 13.45
C GLU A 212 -32.90 -0.72 12.55
N ARG A 213 -33.27 0.50 12.96
CA ARG A 213 -34.18 1.35 12.21
C ARG A 213 -33.64 1.72 10.84
N ILE A 214 -32.38 2.14 10.74
CA ILE A 214 -31.73 2.46 9.46
C ILE A 214 -31.84 1.27 8.49
N LEU A 215 -31.48 0.07 8.96
CA LEU A 215 -31.50 -1.14 8.14
C LEU A 215 -32.92 -1.56 7.75
N PHE A 216 -33.89 -1.41 8.67
CA PHE A 216 -35.28 -1.72 8.40
C PHE A 216 -35.87 -0.78 7.34
N VAL A 217 -35.64 0.53 7.47
CA VAL A 217 -36.03 1.54 6.47
C VAL A 217 -35.39 1.23 5.12
N PHE A 218 -34.09 0.93 5.09
CA PHE A 218 -33.38 0.55 3.86
C PHE A 218 -34.01 -0.68 3.19
N SER A 219 -34.29 -1.73 3.98
CA SER A 219 -34.88 -2.97 3.48
C SER A 219 -36.26 -2.76 2.86
N LYS A 220 -37.07 -1.86 3.44
CA LYS A 220 -38.42 -1.53 2.94
C LYS A 220 -38.35 -0.75 1.63
N LEU A 221 -37.43 0.20 1.52
CA LEU A 221 -37.24 1.00 0.31
C LEU A 221 -36.59 0.20 -0.84
N ASN A 222 -35.83 -0.85 -0.51
CA ASN A 222 -35.09 -1.66 -1.48
C ASN A 222 -35.55 -3.12 -1.47
N SER A 223 -36.85 -3.38 -1.58
CA SER A 223 -37.45 -4.73 -1.47
C SER A 223 -36.89 -5.78 -2.44
N GLY A 224 -36.29 -5.35 -3.56
CA GLY A 224 -35.60 -6.25 -4.51
C GLY A 224 -34.26 -6.80 -4.01
N GLN A 225 -33.59 -6.10 -3.09
CA GLN A 225 -32.39 -6.58 -2.38
C GLN A 225 -32.74 -7.05 -0.97
N SER A 226 -33.59 -6.29 -0.26
CA SER A 226 -33.92 -6.45 1.15
C SER A 226 -32.67 -6.43 2.05
N TYR A 227 -32.85 -6.68 3.34
CA TYR A 227 -31.74 -6.91 4.26
C TYR A 227 -31.01 -8.22 3.94
N VAL A 228 -29.67 -8.19 3.99
CA VAL A 228 -28.80 -9.37 3.92
C VAL A 228 -27.82 -9.31 5.09
N GLN A 229 -27.66 -10.44 5.79
CA GLN A 229 -26.71 -10.55 6.91
C GLN A 229 -25.32 -10.06 6.49
N GLY A 230 -24.71 -9.22 7.33
CA GLY A 230 -23.44 -8.54 7.04
C GLY A 230 -23.62 -7.06 6.71
N MET A 231 -24.81 -6.61 6.27
CA MET A 231 -25.09 -5.18 6.10
C MET A 231 -24.95 -4.40 7.40
N ASN A 232 -25.29 -5.01 8.54
CA ASN A 232 -25.09 -4.46 9.88
C ASN A 232 -23.62 -4.07 10.15
N GLU A 233 -22.68 -4.89 9.67
CA GLU A 233 -21.23 -4.66 9.81
C GLU A 233 -20.73 -3.52 8.91
N ILE A 234 -21.49 -3.18 7.87
CA ILE A 234 -21.17 -2.06 6.97
C ILE A 234 -21.71 -0.73 7.54
N ILE A 235 -22.96 -0.70 8.01
CA ILE A 235 -23.55 0.52 8.57
C ILE A 235 -22.93 0.91 9.92
N GLY A 236 -22.50 -0.07 10.74
CA GLY A 236 -21.97 0.17 12.08
C GLY A 236 -20.83 1.20 12.12
N PRO A 237 -19.73 1.02 11.36
CA PRO A 237 -18.63 1.98 11.32
C PRO A 237 -19.02 3.38 10.80
N ILE A 238 -19.96 3.45 9.83
CA ILE A 238 -20.48 4.73 9.29
C ILE A 238 -21.24 5.47 10.38
N TYR A 239 -22.20 4.80 11.01
CA TYR A 239 -23.02 5.38 12.06
C TYR A 239 -22.17 5.81 13.26
N TYR A 240 -21.25 4.96 13.72
CA TYR A 240 -20.31 5.30 14.78
C TYR A 240 -19.54 6.60 14.47
N THR A 241 -19.01 6.72 13.25
CA THR A 241 -18.24 7.90 12.83
C THR A 241 -19.07 9.19 12.87
N PHE A 242 -20.37 9.12 12.56
CA PHE A 242 -21.25 10.29 12.56
C PHE A 242 -21.85 10.59 13.94
N ALA A 243 -22.18 9.56 14.71
CA ALA A 243 -22.75 9.68 16.04
C ALA A 243 -21.72 10.09 17.11
N THR A 244 -20.42 9.96 16.81
CA THR A 244 -19.31 10.43 17.66
C THR A 244 -18.71 11.76 17.20
N ASP A 245 -19.34 12.44 16.25
CA ASP A 245 -18.89 13.76 15.76
C ASP A 245 -18.81 14.78 16.91
N PRO A 246 -17.73 15.58 17.04
CA PRO A 246 -17.62 16.55 18.12
C PRO A 246 -18.68 17.66 18.04
N ASN A 247 -19.31 17.90 16.88
CA ASN A 247 -20.35 18.90 16.74
C ASN A 247 -21.74 18.29 17.04
N PRO A 248 -22.46 18.79 18.07
CA PRO A 248 -23.81 18.32 18.43
C PRO A 248 -24.82 18.34 17.28
N GLU A 249 -24.81 19.37 16.42
CA GLU A 249 -25.75 19.49 15.29
C GLU A 249 -25.56 18.37 14.26
N TRP A 250 -24.32 17.90 14.09
CA TRP A 250 -24.04 16.76 13.21
C TRP A 250 -24.44 15.43 13.85
N ARG A 251 -24.26 15.29 15.18
CA ARG A 251 -24.67 14.09 15.92
C ARG A 251 -26.19 13.91 15.96
N GLU A 252 -26.95 14.98 16.12
CA GLU A 252 -28.42 14.94 16.13
C GLU A 252 -28.98 14.27 14.87
N HIS A 253 -28.31 14.48 13.74
CA HIS A 253 -28.74 13.96 12.45
C HIS A 253 -27.89 12.78 11.95
N ALA A 254 -27.10 12.16 12.83
CA ALA A 254 -26.21 11.06 12.48
C ALA A 254 -26.96 9.89 11.84
N GLU A 255 -28.17 9.58 12.30
CA GLU A 255 -29.00 8.51 11.74
C GLU A 255 -29.33 8.74 10.26
N ALA A 256 -29.92 9.89 9.93
CA ALA A 256 -30.33 10.23 8.57
C ALA A 256 -29.10 10.32 7.65
N ASP A 257 -28.03 10.98 8.12
CA ASP A 257 -26.79 11.11 7.35
C ASP A 257 -26.13 9.74 7.09
N ALA A 258 -26.16 8.83 8.08
CA ALA A 258 -25.65 7.46 7.94
C ALA A 258 -26.48 6.64 6.95
N PHE A 259 -27.81 6.77 6.97
CA PHE A 259 -28.70 6.11 6.01
C PHE A 259 -28.34 6.44 4.55
N TYR A 260 -28.15 7.72 4.22
CA TYR A 260 -27.80 8.13 2.85
C TYR A 260 -26.39 7.70 2.45
N CYS A 261 -25.41 7.87 3.32
CA CYS A 261 -24.04 7.39 3.08
C CYS A 261 -23.99 5.87 2.87
N PHE A 262 -24.71 5.11 3.68
CA PHE A 262 -24.84 3.67 3.55
C PHE A 262 -25.55 3.28 2.25
N THR A 263 -26.67 3.91 1.92
CA THR A 263 -27.40 3.64 0.68
C THR A 263 -26.51 3.87 -0.54
N ASN A 264 -25.76 4.97 -0.56
CA ASN A 264 -24.82 5.27 -1.64
C ASN A 264 -23.67 4.26 -1.72
N LEU A 265 -23.16 3.79 -0.58
CA LEU A 265 -22.14 2.73 -0.54
C LEU A 265 -22.71 1.41 -1.07
N MET A 266 -23.93 1.05 -0.64
CA MET A 266 -24.60 -0.19 -1.06
C MET A 266 -24.80 -0.26 -2.56
N ILE A 267 -25.02 0.86 -3.27
CA ILE A 267 -25.09 0.87 -4.74
C ILE A 267 -23.80 0.28 -5.37
N HIS A 268 -22.64 0.51 -4.75
CA HIS A 268 -21.35 0.05 -5.28
C HIS A 268 -21.00 -1.39 -4.86
N ILE A 269 -21.47 -1.85 -3.70
CA ILE A 269 -21.10 -3.16 -3.15
C ILE A 269 -22.26 -4.18 -3.16
N ARG A 270 -23.44 -3.81 -3.68
CA ARG A 270 -24.64 -4.66 -3.73
C ARG A 270 -24.39 -6.03 -4.35
N ASP A 271 -23.59 -6.08 -5.41
CA ASP A 271 -23.29 -7.33 -6.13
C ASP A 271 -22.61 -8.36 -5.22
N ASN A 272 -21.91 -7.94 -4.16
CA ASN A 272 -21.31 -8.85 -3.17
C ASN A 272 -22.35 -9.54 -2.26
N PHE A 273 -23.56 -8.99 -2.14
CA PHE A 273 -24.62 -9.50 -1.25
C PHE A 273 -25.68 -10.31 -1.99
N MET A 274 -25.70 -10.22 -3.32
CA MET A 274 -26.77 -10.77 -4.14
C MET A 274 -26.26 -11.93 -4.98
N LYS A 275 -26.70 -13.15 -4.64
CA LYS A 275 -26.31 -14.40 -5.31
C LYS A 275 -26.46 -14.37 -6.84
N ILE A 276 -27.46 -13.64 -7.36
CA ILE A 276 -27.70 -13.51 -8.80
C ILE A 276 -26.56 -12.78 -9.54
N TYR A 277 -25.74 -12.03 -8.82
CA TYR A 277 -24.62 -11.26 -9.35
C TYR A 277 -23.25 -11.84 -8.98
N ASP A 278 -23.18 -13.04 -8.37
CA ASP A 278 -21.91 -13.65 -7.95
C ASP A 278 -20.87 -13.76 -9.09
N HIS A 279 -21.35 -13.96 -10.32
CA HIS A 279 -20.54 -14.08 -11.54
C HIS A 279 -20.46 -12.77 -12.37
N SER A 280 -21.04 -11.67 -11.89
CA SER A 280 -20.89 -10.36 -12.56
C SER A 280 -19.44 -9.89 -12.47
N GLU A 281 -19.06 -8.90 -13.28
CA GLU A 281 -17.71 -8.32 -13.25
C GLU A 281 -17.30 -7.84 -11.84
N PHE A 282 -18.28 -7.37 -11.06
CA PHE A 282 -18.10 -6.88 -9.69
C PHE A 282 -18.61 -7.88 -8.64
N GLY A 283 -19.02 -9.07 -9.05
CA GLY A 283 -19.52 -10.14 -8.21
C GLY A 283 -18.45 -10.77 -7.33
N ILE A 284 -18.88 -11.33 -6.20
CA ILE A 284 -17.96 -11.84 -5.17
C ILE A 284 -17.05 -12.97 -5.68
N LEU A 285 -17.55 -13.87 -6.54
CA LEU A 285 -16.73 -14.97 -7.08
C LEU A 285 -15.64 -14.46 -8.02
N VAL A 286 -15.98 -13.52 -8.90
CA VAL A 286 -15.01 -12.89 -9.81
C VAL A 286 -13.97 -12.10 -9.03
N ARG A 287 -14.37 -11.37 -7.98
CA ARG A 287 -13.44 -10.64 -7.10
C ARG A 287 -12.48 -11.56 -6.34
N MET A 288 -12.97 -12.69 -5.82
CA MET A 288 -12.11 -13.71 -5.21
C MET A 288 -11.14 -14.33 -6.22
N GLN A 289 -11.60 -14.59 -7.45
CA GLN A 289 -10.72 -15.07 -8.52
C GLN A 289 -9.66 -14.03 -8.88
N ARG A 290 -10.03 -12.74 -8.96
CA ARG A 290 -9.06 -11.65 -9.16
C ARG A 290 -8.05 -11.61 -8.02
N LEU A 291 -8.46 -11.75 -6.76
CA LEU A 291 -7.53 -11.86 -5.63
C LEU A 291 -6.54 -13.01 -5.79
N LEU A 292 -6.99 -14.21 -6.18
CA LEU A 292 -6.11 -15.34 -6.44
C LEU A 292 -5.15 -15.07 -7.60
N MET A 293 -5.64 -14.47 -8.69
CA MET A 293 -4.80 -14.08 -9.83
C MET A 293 -3.77 -13.02 -9.44
N LEU A 294 -4.15 -12.09 -8.57
CA LEU A 294 -3.25 -11.12 -7.98
C LEU A 294 -2.18 -11.80 -7.14
N LEU A 295 -2.56 -12.77 -6.31
CA LEU A 295 -1.65 -13.56 -5.47
C LEU A 295 -0.69 -14.40 -6.33
N LYS A 296 -1.19 -15.08 -7.36
CA LYS A 296 -0.38 -15.86 -8.31
C LYS A 296 0.74 -15.02 -8.95
N ARG A 297 0.42 -13.77 -9.26
CA ARG A 297 1.36 -12.83 -9.89
C ARG A 297 2.37 -12.22 -8.90
N THR A 298 2.04 -12.09 -7.62
CA THR A 298 2.94 -11.49 -6.63
C THR A 298 3.73 -12.50 -5.83
N GLU A 299 3.12 -13.64 -5.51
CA GLU A 299 3.63 -14.65 -4.60
C GLU A 299 3.19 -16.03 -5.11
N SER A 300 3.84 -16.50 -6.18
CA SER A 300 3.53 -17.77 -6.82
C SER A 300 3.58 -18.95 -5.84
N ASP A 301 4.53 -18.93 -4.90
CA ASP A 301 4.72 -20.01 -3.93
C ASP A 301 3.50 -20.20 -3.03
N ILE A 302 2.91 -19.09 -2.55
CA ILE A 302 1.71 -19.14 -1.73
C ILE A 302 0.51 -19.56 -2.57
N TYR A 303 0.40 -19.11 -3.82
CA TYR A 303 -0.64 -19.56 -4.73
C TYR A 303 -0.59 -21.08 -4.94
N TYR A 304 0.59 -21.64 -5.27
CA TYR A 304 0.75 -23.08 -5.46
C TYR A 304 0.59 -23.86 -4.15
N LEU A 305 0.96 -23.28 -3.00
CA LEU A 305 0.66 -23.85 -1.69
C LEU A 305 -0.85 -23.97 -1.48
N PHE A 306 -1.63 -22.92 -1.77
CA PHE A 306 -3.08 -22.94 -1.62
C PHE A 306 -3.72 -23.96 -2.56
N GLU A 307 -3.24 -24.09 -3.80
CA GLU A 307 -3.68 -25.14 -4.73
C GLU A 307 -3.36 -26.54 -4.19
N LYS A 308 -2.14 -26.76 -3.69
CA LYS A 308 -1.70 -28.05 -3.12
C LYS A 308 -2.50 -28.43 -1.88
N GLN A 309 -2.73 -27.47 -0.98
CA GLN A 309 -3.50 -27.64 0.25
C GLN A 309 -5.01 -27.51 0.02
N LYS A 310 -5.48 -27.28 -1.22
CA LYS A 310 -6.89 -27.08 -1.59
C LYS A 310 -7.59 -25.98 -0.77
N ILE A 311 -6.84 -24.96 -0.35
CA ILE A 311 -7.35 -23.78 0.36
C ILE A 311 -8.04 -22.88 -0.65
N LYS A 312 -9.37 -22.89 -0.63
CA LYS A 312 -10.18 -22.06 -1.52
C LYS A 312 -10.44 -20.67 -0.92
N PRO A 313 -10.49 -19.60 -1.74
CA PRO A 313 -10.74 -18.24 -1.27
C PRO A 313 -12.08 -18.08 -0.55
N GLU A 314 -13.08 -18.89 -0.87
CA GLU A 314 -14.39 -18.89 -0.21
C GLU A 314 -14.29 -19.12 1.31
N PHE A 315 -13.25 -19.81 1.78
CA PHE A 315 -13.06 -20.10 3.20
C PHE A 315 -12.55 -18.93 4.03
N TYR A 316 -11.98 -17.89 3.40
CA TYR A 316 -11.41 -16.73 4.10
C TYR A 316 -11.79 -15.40 3.44
N ALA A 317 -11.58 -15.27 2.13
CA ALA A 317 -11.74 -14.02 1.39
C ALA A 317 -13.20 -13.61 1.19
N PHE A 318 -14.16 -14.54 1.21
CA PHE A 318 -15.58 -14.20 1.07
C PHE A 318 -16.01 -13.15 2.11
N ARG A 319 -15.68 -13.40 3.38
CA ARG A 319 -15.96 -12.49 4.50
C ARG A 319 -15.15 -11.19 4.40
N TRP A 320 -13.88 -11.30 4.04
CA TRP A 320 -12.99 -10.14 3.86
C TRP A 320 -13.55 -9.14 2.85
N LEU A 321 -14.02 -9.63 1.72
CA LEU A 321 -14.48 -8.81 0.60
C LEU A 321 -15.92 -8.33 0.78
N THR A 322 -16.83 -9.18 1.27
CA THR A 322 -18.24 -8.79 1.47
C THR A 322 -18.39 -7.77 2.59
N LEU A 323 -17.58 -7.87 3.65
CA LEU A 323 -17.67 -7.00 4.83
C LEU A 323 -16.62 -5.88 4.85
N LEU A 324 -15.87 -5.69 3.75
CA LEU A 324 -14.81 -4.67 3.66
C LEU A 324 -13.83 -4.73 4.85
N LEU A 325 -13.47 -5.96 5.25
CA LEU A 325 -12.56 -6.29 6.37
C LEU A 325 -13.05 -5.87 7.77
N SER A 326 -14.30 -5.45 7.95
CA SER A 326 -14.81 -4.93 9.23
C SER A 326 -14.76 -5.95 10.38
N GLN A 327 -14.80 -7.25 10.08
CA GLN A 327 -14.69 -8.32 11.06
C GLN A 327 -13.27 -8.92 11.17
N GLU A 328 -12.29 -8.41 10.42
CA GLU A 328 -10.88 -8.82 10.57
C GLU A 328 -10.10 -7.91 11.52
N PHE A 329 -10.53 -6.65 11.61
CA PHE A 329 -9.81 -5.62 12.34
C PHE A 329 -10.71 -4.92 13.34
N ARG A 330 -10.10 -4.33 14.37
CA ARG A 330 -10.83 -3.51 15.33
C ARG A 330 -11.33 -2.24 14.67
N LEU A 331 -12.41 -1.66 15.21
CA LEU A 331 -13.06 -0.51 14.61
C LEU A 331 -12.10 0.64 14.22
N PRO A 332 -11.13 1.08 15.06
CA PRO A 332 -10.20 2.15 14.65
C PRO A 332 -9.42 1.84 13.36
N ASP A 333 -8.98 0.59 13.20
CA ASP A 333 -8.25 0.13 12.02
C ASP A 333 -9.19 0.01 10.81
N VAL A 334 -10.43 -0.44 11.03
CA VAL A 334 -11.48 -0.45 10.00
C VAL A 334 -11.72 0.97 9.48
N LEU A 335 -11.88 1.96 10.37
CA LEU A 335 -12.03 3.36 9.97
C LEU A 335 -10.83 3.84 9.15
N ARG A 336 -9.60 3.47 9.56
CA ARG A 336 -8.38 3.82 8.81
C ARG A 336 -8.34 3.16 7.43
N ILE A 337 -8.70 1.89 7.30
CA ILE A 337 -8.79 1.20 6.00
C ILE A 337 -9.81 1.91 5.11
N TRP A 338 -10.97 2.24 5.66
CA TRP A 338 -12.08 2.84 4.93
C TRP A 338 -11.77 4.27 4.48
N ASP A 339 -10.96 5.02 5.22
CA ASP A 339 -10.40 6.29 4.74
C ASP A 339 -9.70 6.12 3.39
N SER A 340 -8.89 5.05 3.23
CA SER A 340 -8.23 4.73 1.96
C SER A 340 -9.20 4.19 0.90
N LEU A 341 -10.11 3.29 1.27
CA LEU A 341 -11.06 2.69 0.32
C LEU A 341 -12.00 3.74 -0.28
N PHE A 342 -12.53 4.67 0.52
CA PHE A 342 -13.42 5.72 0.03
C PHE A 342 -12.68 6.80 -0.75
N ALA A 343 -11.39 6.98 -0.48
CA ALA A 343 -10.52 7.90 -1.18
C ALA A 343 -9.94 7.33 -2.50
N ASP A 344 -10.11 6.03 -2.75
CA ASP A 344 -9.58 5.37 -3.94
C ASP A 344 -10.04 6.08 -5.23
N GLN A 345 -9.15 6.16 -6.21
CA GLN A 345 -9.41 6.89 -7.46
C GLN A 345 -10.51 6.19 -8.25
N GLU A 346 -10.47 4.87 -8.29
CA GLU A 346 -11.46 4.01 -8.92
C GLU A 346 -12.46 3.50 -7.87
N ARG A 347 -13.76 3.80 -8.03
CA ARG A 347 -14.81 3.42 -7.07
C ARG A 347 -15.23 1.94 -7.16
N ASN A 348 -14.40 1.10 -7.76
CA ASN A 348 -14.62 -0.34 -7.91
C ASN A 348 -14.11 -1.15 -6.70
N PHE A 349 -13.55 -0.48 -5.69
CA PHE A 349 -12.92 -1.10 -4.52
C PHE A 349 -11.83 -2.11 -4.93
N GLU A 350 -11.13 -1.87 -6.05
CA GLU A 350 -10.02 -2.75 -6.46
C GLU A 350 -8.88 -2.68 -5.43
N PHE A 351 -8.68 -1.51 -4.79
CA PHE A 351 -7.71 -1.36 -3.70
C PHE A 351 -7.93 -2.34 -2.55
N LEU A 352 -9.18 -2.76 -2.27
CA LEU A 352 -9.47 -3.78 -1.27
C LEU A 352 -8.79 -5.12 -1.61
N LEU A 353 -8.75 -5.51 -2.89
CA LEU A 353 -8.09 -6.74 -3.32
C LEU A 353 -6.58 -6.66 -3.07
N TYR A 354 -5.98 -5.48 -3.22
CA TYR A 354 -4.57 -5.27 -2.90
C TYR A 354 -4.31 -5.34 -1.40
N ILE A 355 -5.20 -4.83 -0.56
CA ILE A 355 -5.11 -4.98 0.90
C ILE A 355 -5.20 -6.47 1.27
N CYS A 356 -6.18 -7.20 0.76
CA CYS A 356 -6.31 -8.64 1.01
C CYS A 356 -5.08 -9.43 0.54
N CYS A 357 -4.52 -9.08 -0.63
CA CYS A 357 -3.31 -9.70 -1.13
C CYS A 357 -2.12 -9.41 -0.21
N ALA A 358 -1.93 -8.15 0.21
CA ALA A 358 -0.89 -7.75 1.14
C ALA A 358 -1.02 -8.47 2.49
N MET A 359 -2.25 -8.65 3.00
CA MET A 359 -2.51 -9.43 4.21
C MET A 359 -1.95 -10.86 4.10
N ILE A 360 -2.18 -11.54 2.96
CA ILE A 360 -1.67 -12.89 2.71
C ILE A 360 -0.14 -12.89 2.62
N VAL A 361 0.43 -11.98 1.83
CA VAL A 361 1.89 -11.86 1.62
C VAL A 361 2.64 -11.66 2.94
N LEU A 362 2.12 -10.81 3.83
CA LEU A 362 2.75 -10.54 5.12
C LEU A 362 2.78 -11.79 6.02
N GLN A 363 1.92 -12.77 5.78
CA GLN A 363 1.90 -14.05 6.48
C GLN A 363 2.68 -15.17 5.76
N LYS A 364 3.38 -14.87 4.64
CA LYS A 364 4.09 -15.85 3.79
C LYS A 364 4.87 -16.90 4.59
N ASN A 365 5.73 -16.47 5.50
CA ASN A 365 6.58 -17.39 6.27
C ASN A 365 5.77 -18.37 7.14
N ARG A 366 4.68 -17.89 7.76
CA ARG A 366 3.80 -18.73 8.59
C ARG A 366 3.00 -19.69 7.73
N LEU A 367 2.51 -19.22 6.59
CA LEU A 367 1.75 -20.02 5.63
C LEU A 367 2.60 -21.16 5.05
N LEU A 368 3.82 -20.88 4.61
CA LEU A 368 4.74 -21.89 4.04
C LEU A 368 5.10 -22.99 5.05
N SER A 369 5.23 -22.63 6.34
CA SER A 369 5.52 -23.59 7.41
C SER A 369 4.29 -24.34 7.93
N GLY A 370 3.07 -23.87 7.62
CA GLY A 370 1.83 -24.33 8.22
C GLY A 370 1.14 -25.46 7.46
N SER A 371 0.40 -26.30 8.19
CA SER A 371 -0.53 -27.27 7.60
C SER A 371 -1.80 -26.60 7.07
N GLU A 372 -2.58 -27.31 6.24
CA GLU A 372 -3.85 -26.81 5.68
C GLU A 372 -4.77 -26.22 6.77
N SER A 373 -5.00 -26.95 7.86
CA SER A 373 -5.88 -26.49 8.94
C SER A 373 -5.32 -25.29 9.70
N GLN A 374 -3.99 -25.22 9.87
CA GLN A 374 -3.33 -24.07 10.50
C GLN A 374 -3.45 -22.82 9.62
N ASN A 375 -3.25 -22.98 8.31
CA ASN A 375 -3.31 -21.90 7.34
C ASN A 375 -4.73 -21.35 7.17
N ILE A 376 -5.76 -22.21 7.08
CA ILE A 376 -7.16 -21.76 7.08
C ILE A 376 -7.47 -21.00 8.36
N LYS A 377 -7.07 -21.52 9.53
CA LYS A 377 -7.31 -20.85 10.82
C LYS A 377 -6.61 -19.50 10.92
N LEU A 378 -5.39 -19.40 10.38
CA LEU A 378 -4.62 -18.16 10.33
C LEU A 378 -5.28 -17.11 9.44
N LEU A 379 -5.79 -17.51 8.27
CA LEU A 379 -6.51 -16.61 7.37
C LEU A 379 -7.89 -16.21 7.91
N GLN A 380 -8.58 -17.12 8.60
CA GLN A 380 -9.87 -16.81 9.22
C GLN A 380 -9.75 -15.95 10.49
N ASN A 381 -8.61 -15.99 11.17
CA ASN A 381 -8.34 -15.22 12.39
C ASN A 381 -7.03 -14.45 12.19
N TYR A 382 -7.10 -13.39 11.39
CA TYR A 382 -5.91 -12.64 11.03
C TYR A 382 -5.21 -12.05 12.28
N PRO A 383 -3.87 -12.10 12.37
CA PRO A 383 -3.16 -11.64 13.56
C PRO A 383 -3.37 -10.14 13.82
N GLN A 384 -3.70 -9.80 15.07
CA GLN A 384 -4.01 -8.42 15.51
C GLN A 384 -2.76 -7.61 15.87
N ASP A 385 -1.58 -8.23 15.88
CA ASP A 385 -0.28 -7.61 16.19
C ASP A 385 0.33 -6.88 14.99
N ILE A 386 -0.27 -6.99 13.81
CA ILE A 386 0.24 -6.40 12.57
C ILE A 386 -0.28 -4.96 12.45
N ASP A 387 0.65 -4.02 12.26
CA ASP A 387 0.30 -2.62 12.02
C ASP A 387 -0.47 -2.46 10.69
N ILE A 388 -1.69 -1.90 10.77
CA ILE A 388 -2.52 -1.65 9.60
C ILE A 388 -1.84 -0.71 8.59
N HIS A 389 -1.02 0.24 9.05
CA HIS A 389 -0.26 1.11 8.16
C HIS A 389 0.73 0.33 7.31
N HIS A 390 1.32 -0.74 7.86
CA HIS A 390 2.22 -1.62 7.11
C HIS A 390 1.48 -2.38 6.01
N ILE A 391 0.27 -2.87 6.29
CA ILE A 391 -0.59 -3.54 5.30
C ILE A 391 -0.95 -2.57 4.17
N LEU A 392 -1.39 -1.36 4.51
CA LEU A 392 -1.79 -0.34 3.54
C LEU A 392 -0.61 0.17 2.70
N GLU A 393 0.58 0.30 3.30
CA GLU A 393 1.80 0.65 2.57
C GLU A 393 2.19 -0.43 1.56
N LYS A 394 2.15 -1.71 1.98
CA LYS A 394 2.40 -2.85 1.08
C LYS A 394 1.36 -2.90 -0.06
N ALA A 395 0.11 -2.54 0.21
CA ALA A 395 -0.95 -2.47 -0.80
C ALA A 395 -0.83 -1.26 -1.75
N GLY A 396 -0.34 -0.11 -1.27
CA GLY A 396 -0.37 1.19 -1.96
C GLY A 396 0.79 1.50 -2.92
N ARG A 397 1.81 0.65 -3.02
CA ARG A 397 2.93 0.85 -3.94
C ARG A 397 2.59 0.32 -5.34
N GLN A 398 1.97 1.16 -6.17
CA GLN A 398 1.67 0.84 -7.57
C GLN A 398 2.00 2.00 -8.51
N ILE A 399 2.74 1.69 -9.57
CA ILE A 399 2.95 2.61 -10.69
C ILE A 399 2.06 2.12 -11.84
N ILE A 400 1.15 2.98 -12.26
CA ILE A 400 0.16 2.67 -13.29
C ILE A 400 0.53 3.42 -14.58
N ALA A 401 0.57 2.69 -15.70
CA ALA A 401 0.78 3.28 -17.01
C ALA A 401 -0.43 4.14 -17.40
N LYS A 402 -0.23 5.44 -17.65
CA LYS A 402 -1.32 6.37 -18.07
C LYS A 402 -1.71 6.25 -19.55
N ARG A 403 -0.93 5.49 -20.32
CA ARG A 403 -1.10 5.27 -21.75
C ARG A 403 -0.51 3.90 -22.11
N ASN A 404 -0.78 3.47 -23.34
CA ASN A 404 -0.13 2.29 -23.89
C ASN A 404 1.35 2.59 -24.18
N TYR A 405 2.22 1.61 -23.93
CA TYR A 405 3.63 1.58 -24.33
C TYR A 405 3.89 0.32 -25.16
N GLN A 406 4.76 0.43 -26.17
CA GLN A 406 5.26 -0.71 -26.93
C GLN A 406 6.52 -1.30 -26.28
N GLN A 407 6.82 -2.57 -26.57
CA GLN A 407 8.09 -3.17 -26.19
C GLN A 407 9.28 -2.32 -26.69
N GLY A 408 10.27 -2.09 -25.82
CA GLY A 408 11.44 -1.26 -26.10
C GLY A 408 11.20 0.26 -26.01
N GLU A 409 9.96 0.70 -25.80
CA GLU A 409 9.60 2.11 -25.69
C GLU A 409 10.10 2.73 -24.38
N LEU A 410 10.64 3.95 -24.48
CA LEU A 410 11.04 4.74 -23.32
C LEU A 410 9.80 5.19 -22.52
N ILE A 411 9.77 4.85 -21.23
CA ILE A 411 8.72 5.26 -20.31
C ILE A 411 9.03 6.64 -19.73
N PHE A 412 10.19 6.79 -19.08
CA PHE A 412 10.72 8.06 -18.59
C PHE A 412 12.23 7.98 -18.37
N GLU A 413 12.86 9.15 -18.19
CA GLU A 413 14.25 9.27 -17.76
C GLU A 413 14.33 10.06 -16.44
N GLU A 414 15.33 9.72 -15.62
CA GLU A 414 15.54 10.34 -14.33
C GLU A 414 17.03 10.55 -14.04
N GLN A 415 17.35 11.69 -13.43
CA GLN A 415 18.67 11.97 -12.86
C GLN A 415 18.71 11.54 -11.39
N PRO A 416 19.82 10.99 -10.89
CA PRO A 416 19.94 10.65 -9.49
C PRO A 416 19.88 11.91 -8.62
N LEU A 417 19.23 11.81 -7.46
CA LEU A 417 19.32 12.83 -6.42
C LEU A 417 20.77 12.96 -5.94
N VAL A 418 21.43 11.81 -5.75
CA VAL A 418 22.85 11.70 -5.37
C VAL A 418 23.43 10.45 -6.01
N LEU A 419 24.70 10.52 -6.40
CA LEU A 419 25.44 9.47 -7.09
C LEU A 419 26.85 9.37 -6.52
N ALA A 420 27.36 8.15 -6.35
CA ALA A 420 28.76 7.91 -6.03
C ALA A 420 29.28 6.68 -6.79
N GLN A 421 30.48 6.80 -7.35
CA GLN A 421 31.25 5.66 -7.82
C GLN A 421 31.65 4.78 -6.62
N PHE A 422 31.72 3.47 -6.83
CA PHE A 422 32.18 2.52 -5.82
C PHE A 422 33.64 2.79 -5.41
N GLU A 423 33.94 2.63 -4.13
CA GLU A 423 35.26 2.90 -3.56
C GLU A 423 36.31 1.90 -4.05
N TRP A 424 35.91 0.66 -4.33
CA TRP A 424 36.77 -0.32 -4.99
C TRP A 424 37.02 0.01 -6.46
N ASN A 425 36.00 0.47 -7.19
CA ASN A 425 36.13 0.93 -8.58
C ASN A 425 37.12 2.11 -8.67
N LYS A 426 37.06 3.06 -7.72
CA LYS A 426 38.06 4.15 -7.58
C LYS A 426 39.46 3.63 -7.24
N LEU A 427 39.59 2.69 -6.29
CA LEU A 427 40.88 2.13 -5.87
C LEU A 427 41.59 1.40 -7.03
N TYR A 428 40.82 0.68 -7.84
CA TYR A 428 41.30 0.01 -9.07
C TYR A 428 41.42 0.96 -10.27
N LYS A 429 41.32 2.27 -10.06
CA LYS A 429 41.59 3.35 -11.03
C LYS A 429 40.65 3.38 -12.23
N TYR A 430 39.39 3.00 -12.04
CA TYR A 430 38.36 3.24 -13.06
C TYR A 430 38.09 4.74 -13.14
N SER A 431 38.42 5.33 -14.28
CA SER A 431 38.36 6.78 -14.47
C SER A 431 36.98 7.18 -14.98
N ALA A 432 36.17 7.77 -14.11
CA ALA A 432 34.82 8.20 -14.40
C ALA A 432 34.58 9.64 -13.94
N CYS A 433 33.58 10.31 -14.51
CA CYS A 433 33.15 11.63 -14.07
C CYS A 433 32.57 11.56 -12.65
N GLU A 434 33.10 12.36 -11.73
CA GLU A 434 32.66 12.34 -10.32
C GLU A 434 31.18 12.73 -10.13
N TYR A 435 30.59 13.44 -11.09
CA TYR A 435 29.20 13.89 -11.05
C TYR A 435 28.20 12.90 -11.67
N CYS A 436 28.49 12.37 -12.85
CA CYS A 436 27.54 11.58 -13.64
C CYS A 436 28.04 10.18 -14.01
N LEU A 437 29.19 9.75 -13.47
CA LEU A 437 29.82 8.45 -13.74
C LEU A 437 30.13 8.18 -15.22
N TYR A 438 30.14 9.20 -16.09
CA TYR A 438 30.51 9.01 -17.49
C TYR A 438 31.99 8.56 -17.61
N PRO A 439 32.33 7.51 -18.37
CA PRO A 439 33.70 7.03 -18.48
C PRO A 439 34.62 8.09 -19.09
N LEU A 440 35.80 8.28 -18.51
CA LEU A 440 36.77 9.29 -18.93
C LEU A 440 37.97 8.69 -19.70
N GLU A 441 37.90 7.42 -20.03
CA GLU A 441 38.88 6.69 -20.86
C GLU A 441 38.30 6.46 -22.25
N SER A 442 39.16 6.42 -23.27
CA SER A 442 38.80 5.87 -24.58
C SER A 442 38.59 4.35 -24.48
N CYS A 443 37.87 3.76 -25.44
CA CYS A 443 37.68 2.30 -25.51
C CYS A 443 39.04 1.58 -25.51
N GLU A 444 40.00 2.08 -26.31
CA GLU A 444 41.35 1.53 -26.36
C GLU A 444 42.09 1.63 -25.01
N GLN A 445 42.00 2.77 -24.32
CA GLN A 445 42.61 2.93 -23.00
C GLN A 445 42.00 1.99 -21.96
N ASN A 446 40.67 1.85 -21.99
CA ASN A 446 39.91 0.95 -21.13
C ASN A 446 40.32 -0.51 -21.35
N VAL A 447 40.38 -1.00 -22.59
CA VAL A 447 40.80 -2.38 -22.89
C VAL A 447 42.26 -2.62 -22.53
N ARG A 448 43.18 -1.71 -22.86
CA ARG A 448 44.60 -1.84 -22.48
C ARG A 448 44.78 -1.96 -20.96
N ARG A 449 43.98 -1.23 -20.18
CA ARG A 449 43.98 -1.30 -18.72
C ARG A 449 43.47 -2.65 -18.23
N LEU A 450 42.31 -3.08 -18.72
CA LEU A 450 41.67 -4.34 -18.32
C LEU A 450 42.51 -5.57 -18.69
N CYS A 451 43.17 -5.55 -19.85
CA CYS A 451 44.05 -6.63 -20.29
C CYS A 451 45.51 -6.49 -19.81
N GLN A 452 45.85 -5.40 -19.11
CA GLN A 452 47.23 -5.05 -18.73
C GLN A 452 48.24 -5.11 -19.90
N ASP A 453 47.79 -4.82 -21.12
CA ASP A 453 48.58 -4.93 -22.36
C ASP A 453 48.49 -3.62 -23.16
N SER A 454 49.59 -2.86 -23.17
CA SER A 454 49.69 -1.59 -23.90
C SER A 454 49.77 -1.74 -25.43
N SER A 455 49.98 -2.95 -25.94
CA SER A 455 50.12 -3.21 -27.38
C SER A 455 48.78 -3.36 -28.11
N ILE A 456 47.68 -3.54 -27.39
CA ILE A 456 46.34 -3.70 -27.97
C ILE A 456 45.95 -2.42 -28.72
N VAL A 457 45.40 -2.60 -29.93
CA VAL A 457 44.83 -1.53 -30.75
C VAL A 457 43.39 -1.92 -31.07
N ILE A 458 42.45 -1.03 -30.79
CA ILE A 458 41.03 -1.27 -31.06
C ILE A 458 40.68 -0.75 -32.46
N PRO A 459 40.09 -1.57 -33.35
CA PRO A 459 39.66 -1.11 -34.67
C PRO A 459 38.40 -0.24 -34.60
N TYR A 460 38.04 0.39 -35.72
CA TYR A 460 36.91 1.32 -35.81
C TYR A 460 36.94 2.42 -34.75
N PRO A 461 37.99 3.28 -34.74
CA PRO A 461 38.10 4.36 -33.76
C PRO A 461 36.94 5.37 -33.83
N GLU A 462 36.24 5.45 -34.96
CA GLU A 462 35.01 6.24 -35.15
C GLU A 462 33.81 5.73 -34.33
N CYS A 463 33.84 4.46 -33.89
CA CYS A 463 32.83 3.88 -32.99
C CYS A 463 33.07 4.22 -31.52
N ASP A 464 34.25 4.75 -31.17
CA ASP A 464 34.60 5.07 -29.79
C ASP A 464 33.95 6.41 -29.38
N PRO A 465 32.99 6.42 -28.43
CA PRO A 465 32.35 7.66 -27.98
C PRO A 465 33.32 8.62 -27.27
N ASN A 466 34.50 8.12 -26.89
CA ASN A 466 35.47 8.78 -26.04
C ASN A 466 36.79 9.10 -26.73
N GLN A 467 36.89 9.00 -28.05
CA GLN A 467 38.12 9.30 -28.79
C GLN A 467 38.70 10.71 -28.46
N THR A 468 37.82 11.70 -28.24
CA THR A 468 38.19 13.09 -27.90
C THR A 468 37.95 13.45 -26.43
N ILE A 469 37.68 12.48 -25.55
CA ILE A 469 37.35 12.74 -24.13
C ILE A 469 38.41 13.57 -23.42
N SER A 470 39.69 13.30 -23.68
CA SER A 470 40.83 14.01 -23.09
C SER A 470 40.82 15.52 -23.34
N GLN A 471 40.19 15.99 -24.42
CA GLN A 471 40.07 17.42 -24.76
C GLN A 471 38.96 18.13 -23.99
N ARG A 472 37.96 17.40 -23.49
CA ARG A 472 36.76 17.92 -22.81
C ARG A 472 36.75 17.68 -21.29
N VAL A 473 37.63 16.81 -20.78
CA VAL A 473 37.77 16.58 -19.34
C VAL A 473 38.17 17.86 -18.61
N VAL A 474 37.42 18.21 -17.57
CA VAL A 474 37.69 19.33 -16.67
C VAL A 474 38.20 18.77 -15.34
N ARG A 475 39.26 19.37 -14.80
CA ARG A 475 39.82 19.03 -13.48
C ARG A 475 39.52 20.14 -12.50
N CYS A 476 39.13 19.76 -11.27
CA CYS A 476 39.03 20.73 -10.19
C CYS A 476 40.42 21.33 -9.90
N PRO A 477 40.59 22.67 -9.85
CA PRO A 477 41.89 23.29 -9.65
C PRO A 477 42.49 23.06 -8.25
N LYS A 478 41.69 22.55 -7.29
CA LYS A 478 42.11 22.29 -5.91
C LYS A 478 42.43 20.82 -5.66
N CYS A 479 41.45 19.93 -5.87
CA CYS A 479 41.61 18.49 -5.59
C CYS A 479 41.91 17.63 -6.81
N ASN A 480 42.02 18.23 -8.00
CA ASN A 480 42.28 17.53 -9.26
C ASN A 480 41.22 16.49 -9.71
N GLU A 481 40.07 16.45 -9.04
CA GLU A 481 38.94 15.58 -9.37
C GLU A 481 38.42 15.83 -10.79
N MET A 482 37.99 14.78 -11.49
CA MET A 482 37.72 14.83 -12.93
C MET A 482 36.22 14.87 -13.28
N TYR A 483 35.91 15.66 -14.31
CA TYR A 483 34.56 15.86 -14.83
C TYR A 483 34.54 15.74 -16.35
N CYS A 484 33.52 15.11 -16.93
CA CYS A 484 33.41 14.96 -18.38
C CYS A 484 33.12 16.28 -19.11
N SER A 485 32.70 17.33 -18.38
CA SER A 485 32.38 18.64 -18.94
C SER A 485 32.40 19.75 -17.88
N VAL A 486 32.48 21.00 -18.34
CA VAL A 486 32.33 22.22 -17.51
C VAL A 486 30.97 22.24 -16.81
N GLY A 487 29.91 21.74 -17.46
CA GLY A 487 28.57 21.65 -16.87
C GLY A 487 28.52 20.71 -15.66
N CYS A 488 29.11 19.51 -15.77
CA CYS A 488 29.20 18.57 -14.66
C CYS A 488 30.03 19.12 -13.49
N TYR A 489 31.14 19.82 -13.79
CA TYR A 489 31.93 20.51 -12.77
C TYR A 489 31.10 21.55 -12.00
N HIS A 490 30.38 22.43 -12.70
CA HIS A 490 29.56 23.45 -12.05
C HIS A 490 28.39 22.86 -11.24
N GLN A 491 27.72 21.83 -11.76
CA GLN A 491 26.65 21.16 -11.02
C GLN A 491 27.19 20.49 -9.74
N ALA A 492 28.33 19.79 -9.83
CA ALA A 492 28.98 19.23 -8.64
C ALA A 492 29.39 20.31 -7.64
N MET A 493 30.02 21.40 -8.10
CA MET A 493 30.43 22.54 -7.27
C MET A 493 29.26 23.14 -6.48
N ASN A 494 28.12 23.35 -7.14
CA ASN A 494 26.92 23.92 -6.53
C ASN A 494 26.22 22.94 -5.59
N SER A 495 26.27 21.64 -5.88
CA SER A 495 25.53 20.63 -5.12
C SER A 495 26.28 20.09 -3.91
N TYR A 496 27.54 19.66 -4.02
CA TYR A 496 28.27 19.02 -2.91
C TYR A 496 29.78 19.24 -2.91
N HIS A 497 30.36 19.45 -4.10
CA HIS A 497 31.81 19.42 -4.25
C HIS A 497 32.46 20.59 -3.51
N SER A 498 31.88 21.80 -3.49
CA SER A 498 32.50 22.92 -2.75
C SER A 498 32.78 22.62 -1.27
N THR A 499 31.99 21.75 -0.65
CA THR A 499 32.12 21.34 0.76
C THR A 499 33.14 20.20 0.92
N LEU A 500 33.10 19.23 0.01
CA LEU A 500 33.97 18.06 0.00
C LEU A 500 35.35 18.32 -0.63
N CYS A 501 35.49 19.41 -1.39
CA CYS A 501 36.69 19.78 -2.14
C CYS A 501 37.88 19.95 -1.20
N GLN A 502 39.01 19.41 -1.63
CA GLN A 502 40.26 19.32 -0.88
C GLN A 502 41.31 20.20 -1.57
N SER A 503 42.12 20.95 -0.83
CA SER A 503 43.18 21.79 -1.42
C SER A 503 44.61 21.32 -1.12
N ASP A 504 44.82 20.49 -0.10
CA ASP A 504 46.14 19.99 0.32
C ASP A 504 45.99 18.62 1.01
N GLU A 505 46.93 17.69 0.79
CA GLU A 505 46.92 16.35 1.39
C GLU A 505 47.13 16.38 2.91
N THR A 506 47.64 17.49 3.45
CA THR A 506 47.85 17.73 4.88
C THR A 506 46.60 18.24 5.61
N ASP A 507 45.49 18.47 4.90
CA ASP A 507 44.23 18.94 5.49
C ASP A 507 43.59 17.82 6.33
N SER A 508 43.30 18.12 7.61
CA SER A 508 42.65 17.21 8.55
C SER A 508 41.31 16.66 8.05
N LYS A 509 40.63 17.38 7.15
CA LYS A 509 39.40 16.93 6.49
C LYS A 509 39.66 15.75 5.56
N VAL A 510 40.78 15.79 4.82
CA VAL A 510 41.18 14.74 3.87
C VAL A 510 41.49 13.46 4.62
N HIS A 511 42.23 13.57 5.72
CA HIS A 511 42.50 12.43 6.60
C HIS A 511 41.22 11.78 7.12
N LEU A 512 40.23 12.58 7.53
CA LEU A 512 38.97 12.04 8.04
C LEU A 512 38.12 11.37 6.96
N ILE A 513 38.04 11.95 5.75
CA ILE A 513 37.36 11.33 4.62
C ILE A 513 38.04 10.01 4.22
N ARG A 514 39.38 10.00 4.12
CA ARG A 514 40.16 8.78 3.85
C ARG A 514 39.92 7.71 4.91
N GLN A 515 39.93 8.09 6.19
CA GLN A 515 39.62 7.18 7.29
C GLN A 515 38.22 6.56 7.16
N ILE A 516 37.20 7.35 6.80
CA ILE A 516 35.83 6.84 6.59
C ILE A 516 35.80 5.83 5.44
N ILE A 517 36.47 6.12 4.33
CA ILE A 517 36.55 5.25 3.16
C ILE A 517 37.34 3.96 3.48
N ASP A 518 38.42 4.05 4.24
CA ASP A 518 39.22 2.89 4.67
C ASP A 518 38.41 1.98 5.60
N LEU A 519 37.69 2.56 6.56
CA LEU A 519 36.75 1.83 7.42
C LEU A 519 35.65 1.16 6.59
N TRP A 520 35.10 1.86 5.59
CA TRP A 520 34.11 1.31 4.68
C TRP A 520 34.64 0.07 3.93
N ARG A 521 35.80 0.19 3.28
CA ARG A 521 36.42 -0.94 2.55
C ARG A 521 36.75 -2.12 3.46
N SER A 522 37.14 -1.87 4.71
CA SER A 522 37.39 -2.94 5.69
C SER A 522 36.11 -3.69 6.09
N ALA A 523 34.96 -3.03 6.03
CA ALA A 523 33.66 -3.61 6.36
C ALA A 523 32.95 -4.22 5.14
N HIS A 524 33.24 -3.72 3.94
CA HIS A 524 32.56 -4.09 2.71
C HIS A 524 33.58 -4.49 1.62
N PRO A 525 34.04 -5.76 1.59
CA PRO A 525 34.84 -6.26 0.49
C PRO A 525 34.03 -6.31 -0.82
N PRO A 526 34.68 -6.41 -1.99
CA PRO A 526 34.01 -6.60 -3.27
C PRO A 526 33.18 -7.91 -3.30
N PRO A 527 32.08 -7.97 -4.09
CA PRO A 527 31.51 -6.90 -4.88
C PRO A 527 30.83 -5.83 -3.99
N GLU A 528 31.09 -4.57 -4.31
CA GLU A 528 30.52 -3.43 -3.57
C GLU A 528 29.08 -3.19 -4.06
N THR A 529 28.12 -3.17 -3.14
CA THR A 529 26.72 -2.96 -3.52
C THR A 529 26.27 -1.51 -3.31
N THR A 530 26.94 -0.76 -2.43
CA THR A 530 26.69 0.67 -2.17
C THR A 530 28.00 1.38 -1.87
N SER A 531 28.01 2.72 -1.94
CA SER A 531 29.18 3.52 -1.58
C SER A 531 28.89 4.45 -0.40
N ILE A 532 29.81 4.48 0.58
CA ILE A 532 29.77 5.45 1.69
C ILE A 532 29.83 6.90 1.21
N SER A 533 30.40 7.14 0.02
CA SER A 533 30.44 8.46 -0.59
C SER A 533 29.05 9.03 -0.89
N LEU A 534 28.00 8.19 -0.99
CA LEU A 534 26.62 8.68 -1.02
C LEU A 534 26.26 9.46 0.24
N VAL A 535 26.63 8.96 1.42
CA VAL A 535 26.37 9.62 2.70
C VAL A 535 27.15 10.93 2.79
N LEU A 536 28.44 10.91 2.44
CA LEU A 536 29.29 12.11 2.44
C LEU A 536 28.73 13.19 1.49
N LYS A 537 28.29 12.81 0.30
CA LYS A 537 27.66 13.72 -0.66
C LYS A 537 26.32 14.25 -0.15
N LEU A 538 25.46 13.41 0.44
CA LEU A 538 24.19 13.87 1.03
C LEU A 538 24.40 14.90 2.14
N MET A 539 25.36 14.66 3.04
CA MET A 539 25.74 15.60 4.09
C MET A 539 26.21 16.94 3.50
N ALA A 540 27.05 16.89 2.46
CA ALA A 540 27.51 18.08 1.75
C ALA A 540 26.39 18.81 0.99
N MET A 541 25.47 18.08 0.38
CA MET A 541 24.29 18.65 -0.29
C MET A 541 23.38 19.40 0.68
N LEU A 542 23.11 18.82 1.86
CA LEU A 542 22.36 19.51 2.91
C LEU A 542 23.06 20.79 3.37
N LYS A 543 24.41 20.80 3.37
CA LYS A 543 25.19 21.99 3.76
C LYS A 543 25.07 23.11 2.74
N GLN A 544 25.22 22.78 1.46
CA GLN A 544 25.22 23.74 0.36
C GLN A 544 23.83 24.17 -0.09
N SER A 545 22.80 23.38 0.21
CA SER A 545 21.44 23.67 -0.22
C SER A 545 20.88 24.94 0.44
N ASN A 546 20.32 25.82 -0.40
CA ASN A 546 19.54 26.98 0.04
C ASN A 546 18.15 26.59 0.56
N ASN A 547 17.69 25.36 0.29
CA ASN A 547 16.38 24.84 0.71
C ASN A 547 16.52 23.45 1.33
N ARG A 548 17.03 23.42 2.56
CA ARG A 548 17.28 22.18 3.34
C ARG A 548 16.00 21.39 3.59
N LEU A 549 14.89 22.08 3.87
CA LEU A 549 13.58 21.46 4.12
C LEU A 549 13.11 20.63 2.92
N SER A 550 13.24 21.15 1.69
CA SER A 550 12.88 20.40 0.49
C SER A 550 13.73 19.13 0.32
N LEU A 551 15.05 19.23 0.52
CA LEU A 551 15.94 18.07 0.40
C LEU A 551 15.66 17.01 1.48
N LEU A 552 15.38 17.44 2.72
CA LEU A 552 14.97 16.53 3.81
C LEU A 552 13.61 15.88 3.53
N GLN A 553 12.65 16.62 2.97
CA GLN A 553 11.36 16.06 2.53
C GLN A 553 11.54 15.04 1.40
N GLU A 554 12.51 15.24 0.51
CA GLU A 554 12.85 14.25 -0.53
C GLU A 554 13.50 13.01 0.07
N LEU A 555 14.46 13.17 0.99
CA LEU A 555 15.04 12.05 1.73
C LEU A 555 14.00 11.26 2.53
N GLN A 556 13.02 11.95 3.13
CA GLN A 556 11.92 11.31 3.83
C GLN A 556 11.04 10.44 2.92
N LYS A 557 10.93 10.72 1.61
CA LYS A 557 10.16 9.87 0.69
C LYS A 557 10.81 8.49 0.55
N PHE A 558 12.14 8.41 0.63
CA PHE A 558 12.87 7.14 0.64
C PHE A 558 12.78 6.40 1.98
N SER A 559 12.42 7.10 3.08
CA SER A 559 12.37 6.54 4.43
C SER A 559 10.98 6.07 4.88
N GLN A 560 9.91 6.29 4.09
CA GLN A 560 8.51 6.05 4.50
C GLN A 560 8.13 4.58 4.74
N GLY A 561 9.05 3.62 4.62
CA GLY A 561 8.86 2.19 4.92
C GLY A 561 9.97 1.54 5.77
N VAL A 562 10.77 2.33 6.50
CA VAL A 562 11.89 1.83 7.33
C VAL A 562 11.48 1.59 8.80
N GLN A 563 10.25 1.95 9.18
CA GLN A 563 9.76 1.78 10.55
C GLN A 563 9.10 0.42 10.76
N SER A 564 9.89 -0.65 10.81
CA SER A 564 9.46 -1.91 11.42
C SER A 564 10.52 -2.39 12.40
N GLU A 565 10.12 -2.54 13.66
CA GLU A 565 10.95 -3.00 14.79
C GLU A 565 11.47 -4.45 14.61
N ASN A 566 11.04 -5.14 13.56
CA ASN A 566 11.56 -6.45 13.20
C ASN A 566 12.90 -6.31 12.47
N GLN A 567 13.97 -6.54 13.23
CA GLN A 567 15.37 -6.65 12.82
C GLN A 567 15.60 -7.71 11.71
N ARG A 568 15.07 -7.50 10.50
CA ARG A 568 15.58 -8.17 9.30
C ARG A 568 16.59 -7.24 8.65
N PHE A 569 17.84 -7.69 8.55
CA PHE A 569 18.96 -6.88 8.08
C PHE A 569 18.81 -6.62 6.58
N TYR A 570 18.40 -5.41 6.20
CA TYR A 570 18.18 -4.98 4.80
C TYR A 570 19.46 -4.61 4.04
N HIS A 571 20.60 -4.83 4.67
CA HIS A 571 21.92 -4.57 4.12
C HIS A 571 22.88 -5.51 4.84
N LYS A 572 23.76 -6.21 4.11
CA LYS A 572 24.84 -7.05 4.65
C LYS A 572 25.56 -6.45 5.88
N LEU A 573 25.84 -5.16 5.88
CA LEU A 573 26.52 -4.46 6.98
C LEU A 573 25.71 -4.36 8.28
N LEU A 574 24.40 -4.58 8.26
CA LEU A 574 23.58 -4.57 9.47
C LEU A 574 23.66 -5.89 10.25
N ARG A 575 24.24 -6.96 9.68
CA ARG A 575 24.44 -8.25 10.36
C ARG A 575 25.31 -8.08 11.62
N LYS A 576 25.10 -8.96 12.61
CA LYS A 576 25.78 -8.88 13.93
C LYS A 576 27.31 -8.87 13.81
N GLU A 577 27.86 -9.54 12.82
CA GLU A 577 29.30 -9.66 12.56
C GLU A 577 29.99 -8.31 12.23
N PHE A 578 29.24 -7.35 11.66
CA PHE A 578 29.78 -6.03 11.26
C PHE A 578 29.45 -4.92 12.26
N GLN A 579 28.86 -5.25 13.42
CA GLN A 579 28.38 -4.24 14.38
C GLN A 579 29.49 -3.30 14.88
N SER A 580 30.71 -3.82 15.07
CA SER A 580 31.87 -3.02 15.48
C SER A 580 32.28 -2.02 14.40
N GLN A 581 32.37 -2.47 13.15
CA GLN A 581 32.76 -1.67 11.99
C GLN A 581 31.71 -0.60 11.69
N VAL A 582 30.42 -0.93 11.76
CA VAL A 582 29.32 0.03 11.59
C VAL A 582 29.36 1.12 12.65
N GLU A 583 29.66 0.76 13.90
CA GLU A 583 29.78 1.73 14.99
C GLU A 583 31.00 2.64 14.80
N GLN A 584 32.15 2.11 14.36
CA GLN A 584 33.32 2.92 14.01
C GLN A 584 33.03 3.89 12.84
N LEU A 585 32.33 3.41 11.81
CA LEU A 585 31.90 4.20 10.67
C LEU A 585 30.95 5.34 11.09
N ARG A 586 29.98 5.03 11.96
CA ARG A 586 29.05 6.02 12.54
C ARG A 586 29.79 7.10 13.33
N GLN A 587 30.76 6.71 14.16
CA GLN A 587 31.57 7.65 14.95
C GLN A 587 32.43 8.54 14.04
N ALA A 588 33.07 7.97 13.02
CA ALA A 588 33.87 8.72 12.06
C ALA A 588 33.02 9.75 11.28
N LEU A 589 31.82 9.36 10.82
CA LEU A 589 30.85 10.27 10.21
C LEU A 589 30.34 11.33 11.20
N GLY A 590 30.15 10.96 12.47
CA GLY A 590 29.81 11.89 13.55
C GLY A 590 30.86 12.98 13.72
N ASN A 591 32.13 12.59 13.81
CA ASN A 591 33.26 13.52 13.88
C ASN A 591 33.34 14.42 12.64
N PHE A 592 33.08 13.86 11.45
CA PHE A 592 33.05 14.63 10.21
C PHE A 592 31.92 15.67 10.21
N ASN A 593 30.75 15.28 10.74
CA ASN A 593 29.64 16.20 10.88
C ASN A 593 29.99 17.36 11.83
N GLU A 594 30.51 17.06 13.01
CA GLU A 594 30.80 18.08 14.03
C GLU A 594 31.89 19.06 13.59
N GLN A 595 32.94 18.57 12.91
CA GLN A 595 34.07 19.39 12.50
C GLN A 595 33.81 20.18 11.22
N TYR A 596 33.10 19.59 10.23
CA TYR A 596 33.06 20.16 8.88
C TYR A 596 31.67 20.44 8.33
N ILE A 597 30.63 19.68 8.69
CA ILE A 597 29.30 19.83 8.07
C ILE A 597 28.38 20.72 8.91
N GLN A 598 28.29 20.44 10.22
CA GLN A 598 27.58 21.20 11.25
C GLN A 598 26.07 21.37 10.96
N ILE A 599 25.41 20.27 10.60
CA ILE A 599 23.97 20.24 10.32
C ILE A 599 23.26 19.49 11.44
N GLU A 600 22.35 20.17 12.15
CA GLU A 600 21.60 19.60 13.26
C GLU A 600 20.59 18.56 12.78
N GLU A 601 19.97 18.81 11.63
CA GLU A 601 18.95 17.96 11.04
C GLU A 601 19.50 16.57 10.66
N PHE A 602 20.80 16.45 10.43
CA PHE A 602 21.46 15.17 10.12
C PHE A 602 21.90 14.42 11.39
N ARG A 603 21.91 15.04 12.58
CA ARG A 603 22.34 14.40 13.83
C ARG A 603 21.52 13.17 14.18
N TRP A 604 20.24 13.15 13.81
CA TRP A 604 19.39 11.99 14.04
C TRP A 604 19.91 10.74 13.30
N PHE A 605 20.33 10.88 12.04
CA PHE A 605 20.94 9.79 11.26
C PHE A 605 22.29 9.33 11.82
N LEU A 606 22.90 10.10 12.71
CA LEU A 606 24.15 9.75 13.39
C LEU A 606 23.91 9.08 14.75
N THR A 607 22.67 8.92 15.20
CA THR A 607 22.35 8.04 16.35
C THR A 607 22.50 6.56 15.94
N PRO A 608 22.70 5.62 16.88
CA PRO A 608 22.78 4.19 16.54
C PRO A 608 21.57 3.71 15.72
N ASP A 609 20.35 4.09 16.12
CA ASP A 609 19.13 3.71 15.41
C ASP A 609 18.99 4.44 14.07
N GLY A 610 19.25 5.74 14.05
CA GLY A 610 19.16 6.53 12.82
C GLY A 610 20.19 6.10 11.77
N PHE A 611 21.38 5.67 12.18
CA PHE A 611 22.41 5.20 11.26
C PHE A 611 22.06 3.84 10.65
N ARG A 612 21.49 2.94 11.44
CA ARG A 612 20.93 1.68 10.92
C ARG A 612 19.82 1.95 9.90
N GLN A 613 18.94 2.91 10.19
CA GLN A 613 17.90 3.32 9.25
C GLN A 613 18.47 3.95 7.97
N LEU A 614 19.57 4.71 8.07
CA LEU A 614 20.27 5.26 6.92
C LEU A 614 20.84 4.16 6.02
N LEU A 615 21.53 3.17 6.60
CA LEU A 615 22.07 2.03 5.85
C LEU A 615 20.96 1.19 5.23
N ALA A 616 19.85 0.95 5.95
CA ALA A 616 18.69 0.24 5.41
C ALA A 616 17.99 1.02 4.27
N LEU A 617 17.99 2.35 4.34
CA LEU A 617 17.47 3.21 3.28
C LEU A 617 18.33 3.09 2.02
N LEU A 618 19.65 3.17 2.16
CA LEU A 618 20.59 3.02 1.05
C LEU A 618 20.46 1.62 0.42
N GLY A 619 20.50 0.56 1.22
CA GLY A 619 20.41 -0.82 0.73
C GLY A 619 19.14 -1.10 -0.07
N ARG A 620 17.99 -0.53 0.32
CA ARG A 620 16.70 -0.77 -0.36
C ARG A 620 16.42 0.09 -1.58
N ASN A 621 16.87 1.34 -1.57
CA ASN A 621 16.40 2.37 -2.50
C ASN A 621 17.45 2.83 -3.51
N GLN A 622 18.71 2.43 -3.34
CA GLN A 622 19.72 2.71 -4.34
C GLN A 622 19.49 1.88 -5.60
N GLN A 623 20.03 2.39 -6.70
CA GLN A 623 20.14 1.69 -7.97
C GLN A 623 21.60 1.69 -8.40
N GLY A 624 22.09 0.51 -8.79
CA GLY A 624 23.42 0.36 -9.39
C GLY A 624 23.49 1.06 -10.74
N VAL A 625 24.59 1.77 -10.98
CA VAL A 625 24.90 2.50 -12.21
C VAL A 625 26.19 1.92 -12.76
N GLY A 626 26.14 1.38 -13.97
CA GLY A 626 27.30 0.90 -14.73
C GLY A 626 27.41 1.65 -16.04
N THR A 627 28.62 2.14 -16.36
CA THR A 627 28.91 2.83 -17.62
C THR A 627 30.21 2.30 -18.21
N SER A 628 30.30 2.24 -19.54
CA SER A 628 31.44 1.60 -20.20
C SER A 628 31.70 2.17 -21.57
N SER A 629 32.96 2.51 -21.85
CA SER A 629 33.41 2.90 -23.19
C SER A 629 33.41 1.70 -24.14
N LEU A 630 33.76 0.50 -23.64
CA LEU A 630 33.80 -0.73 -24.43
C LEU A 630 32.39 -1.15 -24.85
N ALA A 631 31.42 -1.18 -23.92
CA ALA A 631 30.05 -1.58 -24.24
C ALA A 631 29.40 -0.67 -25.30
N VAL A 632 29.66 0.64 -25.25
CA VAL A 632 29.17 1.58 -26.26
C VAL A 632 29.88 1.40 -27.60
N TRP A 633 31.20 1.15 -27.60
CA TRP A 633 31.94 0.84 -28.82
C TRP A 633 31.41 -0.43 -29.50
N VAL A 634 31.21 -1.52 -28.74
CA VAL A 634 30.62 -2.78 -29.22
C VAL A 634 29.28 -2.53 -29.90
N LYS A 635 28.36 -1.84 -29.21
CA LYS A 635 27.05 -1.48 -29.75
C LYS A 635 27.14 -0.65 -31.03
N ASN A 636 28.08 0.29 -31.09
CA ASN A 636 28.30 1.10 -32.29
C ASN A 636 28.84 0.27 -33.46
N CYS A 637 29.76 -0.67 -33.21
CA CYS A 637 30.28 -1.60 -34.22
C CYS A 637 29.20 -2.54 -34.76
N GLU A 638 28.33 -3.08 -33.90
CA GLU A 638 27.19 -3.92 -34.31
C GLU A 638 26.17 -3.15 -35.18
N ASN A 639 25.95 -1.87 -34.87
CA ASN A 639 25.10 -1.02 -35.70
C ASN A 639 25.71 -0.73 -37.08
N LEU A 640 27.03 -0.55 -37.16
CA LEU A 640 27.73 -0.41 -38.43
C LEU A 640 27.61 -1.67 -39.28
N SER A 641 27.85 -2.85 -38.71
CA SER A 641 27.76 -4.12 -39.45
C SER A 641 26.34 -4.35 -39.99
N THR A 642 25.31 -4.00 -39.22
CA THR A 642 23.92 -4.09 -39.65
C THR A 642 23.60 -3.12 -40.79
N ALA A 643 24.12 -1.89 -40.73
CA ALA A 643 23.95 -0.90 -41.79
C ALA A 643 24.69 -1.29 -43.07
N GLU A 644 25.88 -1.88 -42.96
CA GLU A 644 26.66 -2.39 -44.09
C GLU A 644 26.02 -3.62 -44.75
N GLN A 645 25.44 -4.53 -43.96
CA GLN A 645 24.66 -5.68 -44.44
C GLN A 645 23.39 -5.28 -45.20
N ALA A 646 22.76 -4.15 -44.85
CA ALA A 646 21.61 -3.63 -45.57
C ALA A 646 21.97 -3.08 -46.97
N VAL A 647 23.25 -2.77 -47.21
CA VAL A 647 23.73 -2.10 -48.43
C VAL A 647 24.54 -3.04 -49.35
N ALA A 648 25.24 -4.03 -48.81
CA ALA A 648 26.08 -4.95 -49.59
C ALA A 648 25.80 -6.42 -49.19
N GLY A 649 25.68 -7.31 -50.18
CA GLY A 649 25.43 -8.75 -50.00
C GLY A 649 26.61 -9.52 -49.36
N ALA A 650 26.85 -10.78 -49.75
CA ALA A 650 27.74 -11.75 -49.09
C ALA A 650 29.12 -11.28 -48.54
N ALA A 651 29.71 -10.19 -49.06
CA ALA A 651 30.93 -9.57 -48.51
C ALA A 651 30.71 -8.89 -47.14
N ALA A 652 29.54 -8.31 -46.87
CA ALA A 652 29.20 -7.70 -45.58
C ALA A 652 28.97 -8.75 -44.48
N ALA A 653 28.51 -9.96 -44.85
CA ALA A 653 28.37 -11.08 -43.92
C ALA A 653 29.72 -11.58 -43.40
N ALA A 654 30.76 -11.60 -44.25
CA ALA A 654 32.11 -11.95 -43.84
C ALA A 654 32.73 -10.91 -42.91
N ALA A 655 32.55 -9.61 -43.20
CA ALA A 655 33.05 -8.52 -42.34
C ALA A 655 32.36 -8.50 -40.95
N SER A 656 31.05 -8.77 -40.89
CA SER A 656 30.33 -8.86 -39.60
C SER A 656 30.73 -10.08 -38.76
N SER A 657 31.07 -11.20 -39.40
CA SER A 657 31.61 -12.37 -38.71
C SER A 657 32.99 -12.09 -38.09
N ASP A 658 33.81 -11.27 -38.76
CA ASP A 658 35.16 -10.91 -38.30
C ASP A 658 35.10 -9.96 -37.08
N ILE A 659 34.18 -8.98 -37.10
CA ILE A 659 33.95 -8.06 -35.98
C ILE A 659 33.47 -8.82 -34.72
N SER A 660 32.55 -9.77 -34.88
CA SER A 660 32.02 -10.53 -33.73
C SER A 660 33.12 -11.39 -33.08
N GLN A 661 33.92 -12.09 -33.90
CA GLN A 661 35.06 -12.88 -33.40
C GLN A 661 36.11 -12.01 -32.69
N LEU A 662 36.34 -10.79 -33.17
CA LEU A 662 37.21 -9.84 -32.51
C LEU A 662 36.66 -9.41 -31.15
N ILE A 663 35.37 -9.07 -31.07
CA ILE A 663 34.71 -8.69 -29.82
C ILE A 663 34.83 -9.82 -28.80
N ASP A 664 34.52 -11.06 -29.22
CA ASP A 664 34.65 -12.25 -28.37
C ASP A 664 36.09 -12.47 -27.89
N ALA A 665 37.08 -12.27 -28.76
CA ALA A 665 38.49 -12.37 -28.38
C ALA A 665 38.94 -11.29 -27.38
N ILE A 666 38.38 -10.07 -27.48
CA ILE A 666 38.63 -8.99 -26.51
C ILE A 666 38.02 -9.36 -25.16
N TYR A 667 36.75 -9.78 -25.11
CA TYR A 667 36.10 -10.16 -23.86
C TYR A 667 36.77 -11.37 -23.19
N THR A 668 37.19 -12.38 -23.97
CA THR A 668 37.93 -13.54 -23.44
C THR A 668 39.22 -13.09 -22.75
N LYS A 669 40.00 -12.20 -23.38
CA LYS A 669 41.24 -11.67 -22.78
C LYS A 669 41.00 -10.81 -21.54
N ILE A 670 39.89 -10.07 -21.51
CA ILE A 670 39.50 -9.28 -20.35
C ILE A 670 39.13 -10.21 -19.20
N ASP A 671 38.33 -11.24 -19.46
CA ASP A 671 37.88 -12.21 -18.47
C ASP A 671 39.06 -12.96 -17.84
N ASP A 672 40.04 -13.39 -18.65
CA ASP A 672 41.27 -14.05 -18.20
C ASP A 672 42.10 -13.22 -17.18
N ILE A 673 41.96 -11.89 -17.16
CA ILE A 673 42.83 -10.97 -16.39
C ILE A 673 42.06 -10.20 -15.33
N SER A 674 40.92 -9.62 -15.70
CA SER A 674 40.10 -8.73 -14.87
C SER A 674 38.77 -9.34 -14.43
N GLY A 675 38.39 -10.50 -14.96
CA GLY A 675 37.11 -11.16 -14.69
C GLY A 675 35.90 -10.28 -15.07
N GLU A 676 34.84 -10.38 -14.28
CA GLU A 676 33.54 -9.71 -14.54
C GLU A 676 33.55 -8.18 -14.32
N PHE A 677 34.61 -7.61 -13.75
CA PHE A 677 34.65 -6.20 -13.33
C PHE A 677 35.07 -5.25 -14.47
N ILE A 678 34.19 -5.04 -15.45
CA ILE A 678 34.54 -4.34 -16.71
C ILE A 678 34.15 -2.85 -16.69
N ASP A 679 33.12 -2.49 -15.92
CA ASP A 679 32.45 -1.20 -16.02
C ASP A 679 32.95 -0.16 -15.00
N CYS A 680 32.70 1.12 -15.31
CA CYS A 680 32.72 2.17 -14.30
C CYS A 680 31.43 2.06 -13.47
N GLU A 681 31.57 1.60 -12.23
CA GLU A 681 30.43 1.22 -11.40
C GLU A 681 30.22 2.15 -10.21
N GLY A 682 28.96 2.32 -9.85
CA GLY A 682 28.54 3.11 -8.71
C GLY A 682 27.09 2.86 -8.34
N SER A 683 26.60 3.68 -7.42
CA SER A 683 25.22 3.65 -6.97
C SER A 683 24.66 5.05 -6.84
N GLY A 684 23.35 5.18 -7.05
CA GLY A 684 22.64 6.45 -6.89
C GLY A 684 21.25 6.27 -6.30
N LEU A 685 20.71 7.33 -5.72
CA LEU A 685 19.32 7.38 -5.23
C LEU A 685 18.45 8.07 -6.28
N PHE A 686 17.44 7.37 -6.79
CA PHE A 686 16.53 7.85 -7.83
C PHE A 686 15.11 7.89 -7.28
N LYS A 687 14.45 9.05 -7.38
CA LYS A 687 13.18 9.29 -6.69
C LYS A 687 12.03 8.51 -7.31
N LEU A 688 11.85 8.60 -8.62
CA LEU A 688 10.79 7.89 -9.34
C LEU A 688 11.14 6.41 -9.49
N GLN A 689 12.40 6.10 -9.77
CA GLN A 689 12.84 4.72 -9.89
C GLN A 689 12.79 3.95 -8.56
N SER A 690 13.01 4.60 -7.40
CA SER A 690 12.82 3.91 -6.11
C SER A 690 11.39 3.40 -5.90
N CYS A 691 10.41 3.99 -6.59
CA CYS A 691 9.03 3.52 -6.62
C CYS A 691 8.81 2.32 -7.57
N LEU A 692 9.79 1.98 -8.42
CA LEU A 692 9.83 0.80 -9.31
C LEU A 692 10.67 -0.36 -8.75
N ASN A 693 11.49 -0.10 -7.72
CA ASN A 693 12.37 -1.12 -7.14
C ASN A 693 11.58 -2.36 -6.70
N HIS A 694 12.08 -3.53 -7.06
CA HIS A 694 11.61 -4.86 -6.64
C HIS A 694 10.29 -5.33 -7.30
N SER A 695 10.17 -5.23 -8.62
CA SER A 695 9.09 -5.93 -9.34
C SER A 695 9.52 -7.35 -9.74
N CYS A 696 8.91 -8.39 -9.15
CA CYS A 696 9.21 -9.80 -9.47
C CYS A 696 8.79 -10.21 -10.90
N ASP A 697 7.95 -9.39 -11.56
CA ASP A 697 7.54 -9.50 -12.97
C ASP A 697 7.65 -8.11 -13.59
N ALA A 698 8.89 -7.65 -13.79
CA ALA A 698 9.17 -6.31 -14.27
C ALA A 698 8.75 -6.16 -15.74
N ASN A 699 7.66 -5.43 -15.98
CA ASN A 699 7.26 -5.02 -17.34
C ASN A 699 8.07 -3.83 -17.87
N ALA A 700 9.05 -3.36 -17.10
CA ALA A 700 10.01 -2.34 -17.48
C ALA A 700 11.39 -2.63 -16.87
N GLU A 701 12.44 -2.28 -17.59
CA GLU A 701 13.83 -2.45 -17.19
C GLU A 701 14.57 -1.10 -17.18
N ILE A 702 15.72 -1.10 -16.52
CA ILE A 702 16.59 0.06 -16.38
C ILE A 702 17.71 -0.04 -17.41
N GLN A 703 17.92 1.03 -18.17
CA GLN A 703 19.01 1.17 -19.12
C GLN A 703 19.72 2.52 -18.94
N TYR A 704 21.03 2.56 -19.15
CA TYR A 704 21.82 3.79 -19.15
C TYR A 704 22.16 4.23 -20.58
N ARG A 705 21.14 4.67 -21.33
CA ARG A 705 21.24 4.94 -22.78
C ARG A 705 22.26 6.03 -23.13
N HIS A 706 22.53 6.95 -22.20
CA HIS A 706 23.45 8.08 -22.38
C HIS A 706 24.89 7.78 -21.92
N ASN A 707 25.18 6.54 -21.51
CA ASN A 707 26.46 6.12 -20.90
C ASN A 707 26.90 6.99 -19.71
N ASN A 708 25.93 7.51 -18.97
CA ASN A 708 26.09 8.27 -17.74
C ASN A 708 25.00 7.84 -16.76
N SER A 709 24.96 8.48 -15.59
CA SER A 709 24.01 8.19 -14.52
C SER A 709 22.54 8.52 -14.82
N THR A 710 22.22 9.02 -16.01
CA THR A 710 20.83 9.24 -16.42
C THR A 710 20.20 7.88 -16.64
N LEU A 711 19.27 7.54 -15.77
CA LEU A 711 18.52 6.31 -15.84
C LEU A 711 17.39 6.45 -16.84
N SER A 712 17.27 5.49 -17.77
CA SER A 712 16.14 5.35 -18.69
C SER A 712 15.32 4.12 -18.29
N VAL A 713 14.03 4.30 -18.01
CA VAL A 713 13.09 3.19 -17.79
C VAL A 713 12.43 2.83 -19.11
N VAL A 714 12.54 1.56 -19.50
CA VAL A 714 12.13 1.06 -20.83
C VAL A 714 11.18 -0.10 -20.68
N ALA A 715 10.10 -0.15 -21.46
CA ALA A 715 9.15 -1.26 -21.40
C ALA A 715 9.77 -2.56 -21.95
N THR A 716 9.73 -3.66 -21.19
CA THR A 716 10.25 -4.98 -21.61
C THR A 716 9.28 -5.74 -22.50
N ARG A 717 7.99 -5.38 -22.43
CA ARG A 717 6.89 -5.86 -23.27
C ARG A 717 5.88 -4.74 -23.48
N SER A 718 4.90 -4.94 -24.36
CA SER A 718 3.80 -3.96 -24.49
C SER A 718 3.04 -3.82 -23.17
N ILE A 719 2.85 -2.57 -22.73
CA ILE A 719 2.17 -2.20 -21.49
C ILE A 719 0.87 -1.49 -21.87
N SER A 720 -0.26 -1.97 -21.37
CA SER A 720 -1.55 -1.33 -21.63
C SER A 720 -1.77 -0.13 -20.70
N SER A 721 -2.60 0.82 -21.13
CA SER A 721 -3.10 1.86 -20.24
C SER A 721 -3.78 1.20 -19.05
N ASN A 722 -3.51 1.73 -17.86
CA ASN A 722 -3.92 1.24 -16.56
C ASN A 722 -3.25 -0.08 -16.11
N GLU A 723 -2.27 -0.60 -16.86
CA GLU A 723 -1.47 -1.73 -16.42
C GLU A 723 -0.45 -1.26 -15.34
N CYS A 724 -0.36 -2.04 -14.25
CA CYS A 724 0.51 -1.75 -13.12
C CYS A 724 1.88 -2.43 -13.29
N ASN A 725 2.97 -1.69 -13.09
CA ASN A 725 4.27 -2.26 -12.74
C ASN A 725 4.26 -2.52 -11.22
N ARG A 726 4.46 -3.79 -10.82
CA ARG A 726 4.08 -4.26 -9.48
C ARG A 726 5.31 -4.50 -8.62
N CYS A 727 5.62 -3.56 -7.73
CA CYS A 727 6.67 -3.71 -6.74
C CYS A 727 6.21 -4.62 -5.60
N VAL A 728 6.85 -5.77 -5.45
CA VAL A 728 6.83 -6.54 -4.20
C VAL A 728 8.10 -6.16 -3.46
N SER A 729 8.00 -5.53 -2.30
CA SER A 729 9.14 -5.46 -1.38
C SER A 729 9.50 -6.87 -0.88
N GLU A 730 10.27 -7.60 -1.68
CA GLU A 730 11.07 -8.75 -1.26
C GLU A 730 12.53 -8.31 -1.15
N ALA A 731 13.16 -8.71 -0.05
CA ALA A 731 14.55 -8.43 0.21
C ALA A 731 15.41 -9.30 -0.71
N SER A 732 15.99 -8.71 -1.75
CA SER A 732 17.03 -9.35 -2.56
C SER A 732 18.36 -9.32 -1.79
N GLU A 733 18.60 -10.36 -0.98
CA GLU A 733 19.95 -10.84 -0.63
C GLU A 733 19.81 -12.35 -0.32
N LEU A 734 19.66 -13.17 -1.37
CA LEU A 734 20.02 -14.58 -1.33
C LEU A 734 21.16 -14.77 -2.33
N ASP A 735 22.39 -14.60 -1.83
CA ASP A 735 23.53 -15.33 -2.37
C ASP A 735 23.30 -16.80 -1.95
N GLU A 736 22.67 -17.58 -2.82
CA GLU A 736 22.90 -19.02 -2.83
C GLU A 736 24.26 -19.24 -3.51
N THR A 737 25.34 -19.06 -2.74
CA THR A 737 26.59 -19.73 -3.10
C THR A 737 26.37 -21.21 -2.83
N SER A 738 26.25 -21.97 -3.92
CA SER A 738 26.45 -23.40 -3.96
C SER A 738 27.79 -23.76 -3.31
N GLU A 739 27.75 -24.24 -2.08
CA GLU A 739 28.78 -25.14 -1.58
C GLU A 739 28.32 -26.56 -1.96
N GLU A 740 28.89 -27.04 -3.06
CA GLU A 740 28.97 -28.47 -3.36
C GLU A 740 29.80 -29.11 -2.24
N ASP A 741 29.14 -29.70 -1.25
CA ASP A 741 29.77 -30.68 -0.37
C ASP A 741 29.91 -31.99 -1.16
N ASP A 742 30.92 -32.03 -2.03
CA ASP A 742 31.58 -33.26 -2.45
C ASP A 742 32.46 -33.72 -1.28
N ASP A 743 31.91 -34.58 -0.42
CA ASP A 743 32.71 -35.51 0.37
C ASP A 743 32.13 -36.92 0.18
N ASP A 744 32.72 -37.60 -0.80
CA ASP A 744 32.65 -39.05 -0.97
C ASP A 744 33.14 -39.78 0.29
N ASP A 745 32.42 -40.85 0.60
CA ASP A 745 32.79 -42.06 1.36
C ASP A 745 34.23 -42.16 1.91
N ASP A 746 34.37 -42.41 3.22
CA ASP A 746 34.89 -43.70 3.71
C ASP A 746 35.07 -43.79 5.25
N GLU A 747 34.88 -45.01 5.74
CA GLU A 747 35.40 -45.60 7.00
C GLU A 747 34.65 -45.42 8.34
N MET A 748 33.83 -46.44 8.63
CA MET A 748 33.84 -47.29 9.83
C MET A 748 34.91 -46.97 10.91
N ASP A 749 34.50 -46.77 12.16
CA ASP A 749 34.73 -47.72 13.28
C ASP A 749 34.48 -47.12 14.68
N GLU A 750 33.79 -47.93 15.50
CA GLU A 750 33.95 -48.16 16.95
C GLU A 750 34.21 -47.01 17.94
N ASN A 751 33.16 -46.57 18.66
CA ASN A 751 32.89 -46.89 20.09
C ASN A 751 31.86 -45.94 20.73
#